data_AF-A0A6P7HYT4-F1
#
_entry.id   AF-A0A6P7HYT4-F1
#
_cell.length_a   1.000
_cell.length_b   1.000
_cell.length_c   1.000
_cell.angle_alpha   90.00
_cell.angle_beta   90.00
_cell.angle_gamma   90.00
#
_symmetry.space_group_name_H-M   'P 1'
#
loop_
_entity.id
_entity.type
_entity.pdbx_description
1 polymer ?
#
loop_
_entity_poly.entity_id
_entity_poly.type
_entity_poly.pdbx_seq_one_letter_code
_entity_poly.pdbx_strand_id
1 'polypeptide(L)'
;MRTEIRERMLLQLLLVSLLGVTRTTAAGLPCDQTPPSLQPPATVNSVKPSDVAVLSFIGLHAHSTELSKVTSRLTELMTLFSPDLINHLPDETSLYAPQSLYHRLMEQARDVALYLHDNQDADVSGDWRLVLLFVQVEQLCVCEQQQASVIRQMVKEVDDALQLLHSQLKRTLVSVALWDGELTAVHSKVCACEDRTSEGELRLHRAMLTQALQESLDELMVQRHWYSDRDDFTVALQDTPFIIDPSSFTNGKPLSESKASHHTDELMVHMWANLLQPTDNQPTTKDNGQIITLPCPSAERPFLRTEGNSPSYCHSDTSALLHPFTGTEMPCEDLSPSDSTPTSVHELRPGDIKVVAAVGDSLTAGNGIASSASNILDVLRQYRGLSWSIGGDENLTSVTTLPNILKHFNHNLTGYSVGMGMQNTPQAFLNQAVAGATSKDVPSQVRALVARMKNDSRINFESDWKLITVFIGGNDICDHCYNSLLFSVENYIRNVRESLDYLHKQVPRALVNLVEPLHIIPLREMHMDASLKCPTWLVNILCPCVILPKSNSNALQMVENLNRGYQRTLHELVESGRYDTRSDFTVVVQPFFREIIVPRHPDGRPDRSFFSADCFHLSQKAQTMMARSLWNNMLEPLGNKTTKQDFTEATDLKCPTKTAPYIRTYNNSNYIYSGPAPTPRPITNWGSDLSCANLTPSSTVPTSVHMLRPADIKVVAALGDSVTAAAGAKAKNVFNLNKNYRGVSWSIGGDQALETVTTLPNILKKFNPSLKGFSKGQVQKGFNMANSGAKTSDLPTQAQTLIKTMRGSKEVDFEKDWKLVTIFIGGNDLCHFCTDQNNLSPKNYSHNLMLSLDILYKEVPRLLVNVVEILEIDLLKTIKRNTLGCSLLQRSSCPCVINPSENSPELEEIKRINHKYQAEIRYLISGDRYDGKEDFAVVLQPFLHNSFIPQIGKGEADSSFFSVDCFHISERAHAEMAIALWNNMLEPVGGKQSYNNFTYDRSKINCPSKEHPFIFTKINSLQSPSVTTMAPTTGTTTTTTPSTSSPVPKCPSSMPVWVPVVVGTVSLLAGIIISWLTLSCKQRRKYKTEKEGVEMRGSKF
;
A
#
# COMPACT_ATOMS: atom_id res chain seq x y z
N MET A 1 53.64 57.14 6.80
CA MET A 1 53.80 58.27 5.88
C MET A 1 53.04 57.91 4.61
N ARG A 2 51.95 58.64 4.37
CA ARG A 2 51.24 58.83 3.09
C ARG A 2 50.78 57.59 2.31
N THR A 3 49.51 57.27 2.54
CA THR A 3 48.53 56.95 1.49
C THR A 3 48.58 57.96 0.33
N GLU A 4 48.20 57.49 -0.85
CA GLU A 4 48.21 58.20 -2.15
C GLU A 4 49.65 58.37 -2.67
N ILE A 5 50.04 57.69 -3.74
CA ILE A 5 49.51 57.84 -5.10
C ILE A 5 49.89 56.52 -5.79
N ARG A 6 48.96 55.56 -5.95
CA ARG A 6 48.03 55.54 -7.09
C ARG A 6 48.78 55.88 -8.37
N GLU A 7 49.44 54.89 -9.00
CA GLU A 7 49.49 54.77 -10.47
C GLU A 7 50.56 53.86 -11.08
N ARG A 8 51.45 53.17 -10.35
CA ARG A 8 52.50 52.36 -11.04
C ARG A 8 52.79 50.96 -10.49
N MET A 9 51.77 50.29 -9.99
CA MET A 9 51.62 48.84 -10.17
C MET A 9 50.24 48.67 -10.80
N LEU A 10 50.06 48.93 -12.10
CA LEU A 10 50.62 48.07 -13.15
C LEU A 10 50.40 46.58 -12.84
N LEU A 11 49.18 46.25 -12.41
CA LEU A 11 48.50 45.03 -12.83
C LEU A 11 46.96 45.12 -12.66
N GLN A 12 46.36 46.31 -12.77
CA GLN A 12 44.90 46.49 -12.84
C GLN A 12 44.36 46.71 -14.26
N LEU A 13 45.13 46.33 -15.28
CA LEU A 13 44.65 46.19 -16.65
C LEU A 13 44.92 44.77 -17.12
N LEU A 14 44.10 43.87 -16.61
CA LEU A 14 43.58 42.65 -17.25
C LEU A 14 42.68 41.96 -16.19
N LEU A 15 41.71 42.66 -15.60
CA LEU A 15 40.35 42.67 -16.14
C LEU A 15 40.26 42.02 -17.53
N VAL A 16 39.82 40.78 -17.54
CA VAL A 16 38.73 40.25 -18.39
C VAL A 16 38.72 38.74 -18.18
N SER A 17 37.68 38.24 -17.50
CA SER A 17 37.16 36.86 -17.57
C SER A 17 38.02 35.79 -16.85
N LEU A 18 37.54 34.95 -15.93
CA LEU A 18 36.23 34.35 -15.76
C LEU A 18 36.00 33.98 -14.29
N LEU A 19 34.73 34.00 -13.94
CA LEU A 19 34.11 33.32 -12.82
C LEU A 19 34.43 31.82 -12.79
N GLY A 20 34.69 31.32 -11.58
CA GLY A 20 34.12 30.09 -11.02
C GLY A 20 34.25 28.78 -11.78
N VAL A 21 35.23 27.95 -11.41
CA VAL A 21 35.07 26.49 -11.34
C VAL A 21 35.92 25.97 -10.18
N THR A 22 35.29 25.62 -9.06
CA THR A 22 35.92 24.72 -8.08
C THR A 22 35.89 23.30 -8.63
N ARG A 23 37.06 22.77 -8.96
CA ARG A 23 37.27 21.36 -9.29
C ARG A 23 36.87 20.46 -8.11
N THR A 24 35.76 19.75 -8.25
CA THR A 24 35.56 18.43 -7.65
C THR A 24 36.09 17.39 -8.65
N THR A 25 37.07 16.59 -8.24
CA THR A 25 37.59 15.48 -9.06
C THR A 25 36.89 14.17 -8.72
N ALA A 26 36.43 13.49 -9.78
CA ALA A 26 36.06 12.08 -9.90
C ALA A 26 34.63 11.66 -9.48
N ALA A 27 33.65 11.89 -10.37
CA ALA A 27 32.71 10.82 -10.73
C ALA A 27 33.28 10.17 -12.00
N GLY A 28 33.67 8.89 -11.93
CA GLY A 28 34.06 8.12 -13.12
C GLY A 28 32.88 7.99 -14.08
N LEU A 29 33.17 7.70 -15.36
CA LEU A 29 32.12 7.26 -16.28
C LEU A 29 31.32 6.10 -15.65
N PRO A 30 30.00 6.01 -15.85
CA PRO A 30 29.18 4.97 -15.23
C PRO A 30 29.56 3.54 -15.65
N CYS A 31 30.27 3.38 -16.77
CA CYS A 31 30.91 2.14 -17.20
C CYS A 31 32.40 2.38 -17.50
N ASP A 32 33.27 1.40 -17.23
CA ASP A 32 34.64 1.43 -17.72
C ASP A 32 34.61 1.45 -19.26
N GLN A 33 35.25 2.45 -19.89
CA GLN A 33 35.29 2.56 -21.35
C GLN A 33 35.93 1.30 -21.94
N THR A 34 35.14 0.52 -22.67
CA THR A 34 35.62 -0.64 -23.42
C THR A 34 36.27 -0.09 -24.69
N PRO A 35 37.60 -0.13 -24.84
CA PRO A 35 38.23 0.41 -26.04
C PRO A 35 37.67 -0.32 -27.28
N PRO A 36 37.50 0.40 -28.41
CA PRO A 36 37.07 -0.20 -29.66
C PRO A 36 38.01 -1.35 -30.03
N SER A 37 37.48 -2.35 -30.72
CA SER A 37 38.28 -3.50 -31.12
C SER A 37 39.44 -3.05 -32.02
N LEU A 38 40.66 -3.53 -31.75
CA LEU A 38 41.88 -3.20 -32.51
C LEU A 38 41.75 -3.43 -34.03
N GLN A 39 40.80 -4.31 -34.41
CA GLN A 39 40.31 -4.50 -35.76
C GLN A 39 38.78 -4.60 -35.73
N PRO A 40 38.04 -4.12 -36.75
CA PRO A 40 36.59 -4.27 -36.81
C PRO A 40 36.19 -5.73 -36.67
N PRO A 41 35.21 -6.08 -35.81
CA PRO A 41 34.82 -7.46 -35.60
C PRO A 41 34.44 -8.12 -36.93
N ALA A 42 34.92 -9.35 -37.12
CA ALA A 42 34.67 -10.12 -38.34
C ALA A 42 33.25 -10.72 -38.37
N THR A 43 32.63 -10.88 -37.20
CA THR A 43 31.30 -11.48 -37.06
C THR A 43 30.38 -10.61 -36.20
N VAL A 44 29.09 -10.63 -36.51
CA VAL A 44 28.05 -9.86 -35.81
C VAL A 44 27.92 -10.26 -34.35
N ASN A 45 28.22 -11.52 -34.03
CA ASN A 45 28.19 -12.08 -32.68
C ASN A 45 29.31 -11.54 -31.76
N SER A 46 30.28 -10.82 -32.32
CA SER A 46 31.43 -10.26 -31.62
C SER A 46 31.46 -8.72 -31.59
N VAL A 47 30.36 -8.08 -31.97
CA VAL A 47 30.22 -6.61 -31.98
C VAL A 47 30.03 -6.09 -30.56
N LYS A 48 30.85 -5.15 -30.12
CA LYS A 48 30.67 -4.41 -28.86
C LYS A 48 29.94 -3.10 -29.12
N PRO A 49 29.37 -2.45 -28.08
CA PRO A 49 28.81 -1.12 -28.22
C PRO A 49 29.75 -0.08 -28.85
N SER A 50 31.05 -0.16 -28.55
CA SER A 50 32.07 0.74 -29.09
C SER A 50 32.48 0.46 -30.54
N ASP A 51 32.04 -0.67 -31.12
CA ASP A 51 32.29 -1.00 -32.52
C ASP A 51 31.18 -0.47 -33.46
N VAL A 52 30.06 0.05 -32.90
CA VAL A 52 28.93 0.60 -33.68
C VAL A 52 29.25 2.02 -34.13
N ALA A 53 29.29 2.25 -35.44
CA ALA A 53 29.56 3.57 -36.03
C ALA A 53 28.28 4.30 -36.47
N VAL A 54 27.19 3.56 -36.77
CA VAL A 54 25.93 4.16 -37.22
C VAL A 54 24.74 3.60 -36.43
N LEU A 55 23.89 4.49 -35.92
CA LEU A 55 22.61 4.16 -35.29
C LEU A 55 21.45 4.70 -36.14
N SER A 56 20.43 3.86 -36.38
CA SER A 56 19.24 4.24 -37.14
C SER A 56 17.98 3.61 -36.56
N PHE A 57 16.83 4.25 -36.83
CA PHE A 57 15.55 3.85 -36.28
C PHE A 57 14.51 3.67 -37.39
N ILE A 58 13.69 2.63 -37.29
CA ILE A 58 12.54 2.34 -38.16
C ILE A 58 11.30 2.24 -37.26
N GLY A 59 10.16 2.76 -37.72
CA GLY A 59 8.92 2.76 -36.96
C GLY A 59 8.77 3.95 -36.01
N LEU A 60 9.39 5.10 -36.31
CA LEU A 60 9.14 6.38 -35.61
C LEU A 60 8.05 7.17 -36.34
N HIS A 61 7.05 7.69 -35.62
CA HIS A 61 5.93 8.45 -36.22
C HIS A 61 5.81 9.84 -35.61
N ALA A 62 5.27 10.80 -36.39
CA ALA A 62 5.20 12.24 -36.07
C ALA A 62 4.53 12.61 -34.74
N HIS A 63 3.73 11.71 -34.17
CA HIS A 63 2.96 11.94 -32.95
C HIS A 63 3.49 11.21 -31.71
N SER A 64 4.53 10.36 -31.82
CA SER A 64 5.06 9.61 -30.67
C SER A 64 6.13 10.40 -29.92
N THR A 65 5.70 11.39 -29.12
CA THR A 65 6.63 12.29 -28.40
C THR A 65 7.50 11.59 -27.35
N GLU A 66 7.06 10.45 -26.80
CA GLU A 66 7.84 9.70 -25.79
C GLU A 66 8.83 8.71 -26.41
N LEU A 67 8.46 7.97 -27.46
CA LEU A 67 9.39 7.09 -28.15
C LEU A 67 10.57 7.88 -28.70
N SER A 68 10.32 9.04 -29.32
CA SER A 68 11.36 9.94 -29.82
C SER A 68 12.32 10.42 -28.72
N LYS A 69 11.81 10.70 -27.51
CA LYS A 69 12.66 11.07 -26.36
C LYS A 69 13.50 9.89 -25.88
N VAL A 70 12.92 8.70 -25.78
CA VAL A 70 13.64 7.47 -25.39
C VAL A 70 14.75 7.18 -26.39
N THR A 71 14.48 7.23 -27.70
CA THR A 71 15.50 7.03 -28.73
C THR A 71 16.58 8.10 -28.69
N SER A 72 16.23 9.36 -28.44
CA SER A 72 17.22 10.44 -28.28
C SER A 72 18.16 10.19 -27.08
N ARG A 73 17.62 9.77 -25.93
CA ARG A 73 18.41 9.43 -24.74
C ARG A 73 19.28 8.21 -24.96
N LEU A 74 18.79 7.20 -25.69
CA LEU A 74 19.58 6.04 -26.06
C LEU A 74 20.74 6.42 -27.00
N THR A 75 20.52 7.32 -27.96
CA THR A 75 21.60 7.85 -28.80
C THR A 75 22.66 8.54 -27.94
N GLU A 76 22.27 9.43 -27.02
CA GLU A 76 23.20 10.08 -26.08
C GLU A 76 24.02 9.05 -25.30
N LEU A 77 23.38 8.00 -24.79
CA LEU A 77 24.06 6.91 -24.09
C LEU A 77 25.06 6.16 -25.00
N MET A 78 24.67 5.85 -26.24
CA MET A 78 25.54 5.15 -27.20
C MET A 78 26.78 5.98 -27.57
N THR A 79 26.68 7.31 -27.61
CA THR A 79 27.84 8.18 -27.87
C THR A 79 28.92 8.11 -26.77
N LEU A 80 28.58 7.64 -25.56
CA LEU A 80 29.56 7.41 -24.51
C LEU A 80 30.48 6.22 -24.81
N PHE A 81 30.01 5.26 -25.62
CA PHE A 81 30.77 4.07 -26.04
C PHE A 81 31.42 4.26 -27.41
N SER A 82 30.76 4.99 -28.31
CA SER A 82 31.23 5.32 -29.66
C SER A 82 31.14 6.83 -29.90
N PRO A 83 32.19 7.61 -29.58
CA PRO A 83 32.16 9.08 -29.66
C PRO A 83 31.90 9.63 -31.07
N ASP A 84 32.24 8.86 -32.10
CA ASP A 84 32.09 9.22 -33.52
C ASP A 84 30.79 8.65 -34.13
N LEU A 85 29.82 8.24 -33.30
CA LEU A 85 28.56 7.65 -33.73
C LEU A 85 27.75 8.60 -34.63
N ILE A 86 27.50 8.18 -35.86
CA ILE A 86 26.62 8.87 -36.80
C ILE A 86 25.17 8.44 -36.53
N ASN A 87 24.29 9.42 -36.30
CA ASN A 87 22.87 9.17 -36.04
C ASN A 87 22.00 9.75 -37.17
N HIS A 88 21.03 8.96 -37.64
CA HIS A 88 19.96 9.43 -38.50
C HIS A 88 18.64 9.46 -37.72
N LEU A 89 18.30 10.64 -37.20
CA LEU A 89 16.93 10.96 -36.80
C LEU A 89 16.21 11.54 -38.03
N PRO A 90 15.02 11.05 -38.40
CA PRO A 90 14.26 11.64 -39.50
C PRO A 90 13.98 13.12 -39.24
N ASP A 91 14.26 13.97 -40.22
CA ASP A 91 14.19 15.43 -40.15
C ASP A 91 12.80 15.94 -39.72
N GLU A 92 12.72 16.79 -38.69
CA GLU A 92 11.48 17.36 -38.15
C GLU A 92 10.65 18.12 -39.20
N THR A 93 11.28 18.54 -40.30
CA THR A 93 10.64 19.30 -41.38
C THR A 93 9.76 18.46 -42.33
N SER A 94 9.91 17.14 -42.36
CA SER A 94 9.06 16.22 -43.17
C SER A 94 7.74 15.85 -42.48
N LEU A 95 7.62 16.11 -41.17
CA LEU A 95 6.48 15.73 -40.33
C LEU A 95 5.19 16.55 -40.58
N TYR A 96 5.25 17.58 -41.44
CA TYR A 96 4.11 18.46 -41.75
C TYR A 96 3.50 18.27 -43.16
N ALA A 97 3.94 17.26 -43.91
CA ALA A 97 3.31 16.92 -45.19
C ALA A 97 1.94 16.22 -44.96
N PRO A 98 0.80 16.70 -45.51
CA PRO A 98 -0.53 16.11 -45.28
C PRO A 98 -0.71 14.66 -45.78
N GLN A 99 0.29 14.11 -46.46
CA GLN A 99 0.32 12.75 -47.00
C GLN A 99 1.07 11.74 -46.10
N SER A 100 1.68 12.18 -44.99
CA SER A 100 2.56 11.38 -44.12
C SER A 100 1.85 10.50 -43.07
N LEU A 101 0.52 10.47 -43.07
CA LEU A 101 -0.27 9.84 -42.01
C LEU A 101 -0.12 8.31 -41.88
N TYR A 102 0.52 7.62 -42.83
CA TYR A 102 0.77 6.18 -42.78
C TYR A 102 1.98 5.78 -43.62
N HIS A 103 3.21 6.17 -43.25
CA HIS A 103 4.37 5.47 -43.80
C HIS A 103 4.43 4.07 -43.20
N ARG A 104 4.02 3.08 -43.99
CA ARG A 104 4.17 1.64 -43.72
C ARG A 104 5.62 1.33 -43.34
N LEU A 105 5.80 0.37 -42.44
CA LEU A 105 7.11 -0.03 -41.90
C LEU A 105 8.12 -0.31 -43.02
N MET A 106 7.63 -0.88 -44.12
CA MET A 106 8.37 -1.15 -45.35
C MET A 106 8.98 0.08 -46.03
N GLU A 107 8.26 1.21 -46.10
CA GLU A 107 8.78 2.41 -46.73
C GLU A 107 9.89 3.03 -45.88
N GLN A 108 9.71 3.04 -44.56
CA GLN A 108 10.74 3.51 -43.63
C GLN A 108 12.00 2.63 -43.68
N ALA A 109 11.85 1.30 -43.82
CA ALA A 109 12.97 0.39 -44.01
C ALA A 109 13.73 0.66 -45.31
N ARG A 110 13.02 1.02 -46.40
CA ARG A 110 13.64 1.41 -47.67
C ARG A 110 14.43 2.71 -47.54
N ASP A 111 13.87 3.72 -46.89
CA ASP A 111 14.53 5.01 -46.69
C ASP A 111 15.81 4.86 -45.84
N VAL A 112 15.74 4.08 -44.76
CA VAL A 112 16.91 3.77 -43.93
C VAL A 112 17.95 2.98 -44.71
N ALA A 113 17.54 2.00 -45.51
CA ALA A 113 18.49 1.22 -46.32
C ALA A 113 19.21 2.08 -47.36
N LEU A 114 18.49 2.98 -48.05
CA LEU A 114 19.07 3.92 -49.01
C LEU A 114 20.05 4.89 -48.33
N TYR A 115 19.64 5.47 -47.20
CA TYR A 115 20.50 6.36 -46.43
C TYR A 115 21.80 5.67 -46.00
N LEU A 116 21.71 4.45 -45.46
CA LEU A 116 22.87 3.69 -44.99
C LEU A 116 23.78 3.20 -46.13
N HIS A 117 23.29 3.21 -47.37
CA HIS A 117 24.05 2.87 -48.57
C HIS A 117 24.80 4.08 -49.16
N ASP A 118 24.16 5.24 -49.20
CA ASP A 118 24.66 6.45 -49.87
C ASP A 118 25.49 7.39 -48.96
N ASN A 119 25.54 7.11 -47.65
CA ASN A 119 26.24 7.97 -46.70
C ASN A 119 27.77 7.94 -46.90
N GLN A 120 28.35 9.07 -47.31
CA GLN A 120 29.79 9.21 -47.61
C GLN A 120 30.68 9.35 -46.37
N ASP A 121 30.09 9.60 -45.20
CA ASP A 121 30.81 9.85 -43.94
C ASP A 121 31.10 8.58 -43.11
N ALA A 122 30.51 7.43 -43.47
CA ALA A 122 30.81 6.13 -42.89
C ALA A 122 31.54 5.25 -43.93
N ASP A 123 32.54 4.46 -43.52
CA ASP A 123 33.14 3.48 -44.43
C ASP A 123 32.14 2.35 -44.67
N VAL A 124 31.44 2.43 -45.80
CA VAL A 124 30.42 1.47 -46.26
C VAL A 124 30.93 0.01 -46.21
N SER A 125 32.26 -0.21 -46.23
CA SER A 125 32.91 -1.52 -46.21
C SER A 125 33.41 -2.00 -44.84
N GLY A 126 33.60 -1.08 -43.87
CA GLY A 126 34.27 -1.35 -42.58
C GLY A 126 33.39 -1.27 -41.34
N ASP A 127 32.38 -0.40 -41.35
CA ASP A 127 31.69 0.03 -40.14
C ASP A 127 30.46 -0.83 -39.77
N TRP A 128 30.23 -1.04 -38.45
CA TRP A 128 29.05 -1.75 -37.95
C TRP A 128 27.87 -0.80 -37.70
N ARG A 129 26.68 -1.25 -38.08
CA ARG A 129 25.42 -0.50 -38.00
C ARG A 129 24.47 -1.16 -37.00
N LEU A 130 23.79 -0.36 -36.18
CA LEU A 130 22.69 -0.78 -35.32
C LEU A 130 21.39 -0.16 -35.81
N VAL A 131 20.41 -0.98 -36.16
CA VAL A 131 19.07 -0.55 -36.57
C VAL A 131 18.06 -0.99 -35.52
N LEU A 132 17.35 -0.06 -34.90
CA LEU A 132 16.23 -0.37 -34.00
C LEU A 132 14.91 -0.25 -34.77
N LEU A 133 14.17 -1.35 -34.87
CA LEU A 133 12.88 -1.42 -35.55
C LEU A 133 11.76 -1.52 -34.51
N PHE A 134 10.92 -0.50 -34.45
CA PHE A 134 9.78 -0.43 -33.52
C PHE A 134 8.47 -0.86 -34.19
N VAL A 135 7.79 -1.81 -33.56
CA VAL A 135 6.43 -2.25 -33.93
C VAL A 135 5.45 -1.56 -32.99
N GLN A 136 4.73 -0.55 -33.48
CA GLN A 136 3.79 0.26 -32.67
C GLN A 136 2.43 -0.43 -32.52
N VAL A 137 2.12 -0.91 -31.31
CA VAL A 137 0.88 -1.63 -30.98
C VAL A 137 -0.30 -0.67 -30.84
N GLU A 138 -0.09 0.57 -30.39
CA GLU A 138 -1.13 1.58 -30.23
C GLU A 138 -1.84 1.98 -31.53
N GLN A 139 -1.21 1.69 -32.68
CA GLN A 139 -1.76 1.94 -34.01
C GLN A 139 -2.68 0.81 -34.50
N LEU A 140 -2.73 -0.31 -33.79
CA LEU A 140 -3.56 -1.45 -34.13
C LEU A 140 -4.98 -1.23 -33.59
N CYS A 141 -5.93 -0.86 -34.45
CA CYS A 141 -7.36 -0.93 -34.11
C CYS A 141 -7.83 -2.38 -34.19
N VAL A 142 -8.07 -3.03 -33.05
CA VAL A 142 -8.41 -4.46 -33.04
C VAL A 142 -9.66 -4.76 -32.22
N CYS A 143 -10.74 -5.14 -32.91
CA CYS A 143 -11.92 -5.73 -32.27
C CYS A 143 -11.76 -7.26 -32.20
N GLU A 144 -12.43 -7.91 -31.24
CA GLU A 144 -12.28 -9.33 -30.88
C GLU A 144 -12.31 -10.30 -32.09
N GLN A 145 -13.06 -9.99 -33.14
CA GLN A 145 -13.19 -10.83 -34.34
C GLN A 145 -12.05 -10.68 -35.37
N GLN A 146 -11.17 -9.69 -35.25
CA GLN A 146 -10.13 -9.35 -36.24
C GLN A 146 -8.68 -9.49 -35.72
N GLN A 147 -8.50 -9.89 -34.45
CA GLN A 147 -7.18 -9.98 -33.79
C GLN A 147 -6.16 -10.81 -34.55
N ALA A 148 -6.50 -12.06 -34.89
CA ALA A 148 -5.57 -12.95 -35.58
C ALA A 148 -5.22 -12.51 -37.02
N SER A 149 -6.08 -11.77 -37.71
CA SER A 149 -5.76 -11.20 -39.03
C SER A 149 -4.84 -10.00 -38.94
N VAL A 150 -5.06 -9.12 -37.95
CA VAL A 150 -4.24 -7.92 -37.75
C VAL A 150 -2.82 -8.30 -37.33
N ILE A 151 -2.68 -9.24 -36.40
CA ILE A 151 -1.36 -9.76 -35.97
C ILE A 151 -0.62 -10.35 -37.17
N ARG A 152 -1.26 -11.24 -37.95
CA ARG A 152 -0.62 -11.84 -39.14
C ARG A 152 -0.18 -10.79 -40.17
N GLN A 153 -0.99 -9.75 -40.38
CA GLN A 153 -0.65 -8.68 -41.30
C GLN A 153 0.57 -7.87 -40.81
N MET A 154 0.62 -7.56 -39.51
CA MET A 154 1.74 -6.83 -38.90
C MET A 154 3.03 -7.66 -38.90
N VAL A 155 2.96 -8.94 -38.52
CA VAL A 155 4.10 -9.87 -38.57
C VAL A 155 4.64 -9.98 -40.00
N LYS A 156 3.77 -10.05 -41.01
CA LYS A 156 4.17 -10.04 -42.42
C LYS A 156 4.87 -8.75 -42.81
N GLU A 157 4.37 -7.60 -42.37
CA GLU A 157 4.99 -6.30 -42.67
C GLU A 157 6.39 -6.18 -42.04
N VAL A 158 6.58 -6.75 -40.84
CA VAL A 158 7.90 -6.88 -40.21
C VAL A 158 8.80 -7.84 -40.98
N ASP A 159 8.32 -9.03 -41.38
CA ASP A 159 9.07 -9.98 -42.23
C ASP A 159 9.56 -9.29 -43.51
N ASP A 160 8.65 -8.67 -44.27
CA ASP A 160 8.98 -7.97 -45.51
C ASP A 160 10.07 -6.89 -45.29
N ALA A 161 10.02 -6.15 -44.18
CA ALA A 161 10.98 -5.09 -43.86
C ALA A 161 12.36 -5.67 -43.51
N LEU A 162 12.39 -6.75 -42.72
CA LEU A 162 13.63 -7.45 -42.37
C LEU A 162 14.29 -8.10 -43.59
N GLN A 163 13.51 -8.67 -44.51
CA GLN A 163 14.02 -9.22 -45.77
C GLN A 163 14.69 -8.13 -46.62
N LEU A 164 14.08 -6.93 -46.70
CA LEU A 164 14.65 -5.79 -47.40
C LEU A 164 16.01 -5.40 -46.80
N LEU A 165 16.07 -5.22 -45.47
CA LEU A 165 17.29 -4.84 -44.77
C LEU A 165 18.38 -5.90 -44.93
N HIS A 166 18.06 -7.19 -44.79
CA HIS A 166 19.00 -8.30 -44.99
C HIS A 166 19.57 -8.27 -46.41
N SER A 167 18.74 -8.04 -47.43
CA SER A 167 19.19 -8.03 -48.83
C SER A 167 20.09 -6.84 -49.20
N GLN A 168 19.93 -5.69 -48.54
CA GLN A 168 20.60 -4.44 -48.92
C GLN A 168 21.77 -4.05 -48.00
N LEU A 169 21.75 -4.49 -46.75
CA LEU A 169 22.71 -4.06 -45.74
C LEU A 169 23.77 -5.13 -45.44
N LYS A 170 24.95 -4.64 -45.09
CA LYS A 170 26.12 -5.42 -44.62
C LYS A 170 26.56 -4.89 -43.26
N ARG A 171 27.23 -5.72 -42.47
CA ARG A 171 27.70 -5.38 -41.11
C ARG A 171 26.61 -4.71 -40.26
N THR A 172 25.44 -5.33 -40.15
CA THR A 172 24.26 -4.72 -39.51
C THR A 172 23.63 -5.62 -38.45
N LEU A 173 23.40 -5.06 -37.26
CA LEU A 173 22.56 -5.63 -36.21
C LEU A 173 21.18 -4.97 -36.27
N VAL A 174 20.10 -5.74 -36.43
CA VAL A 174 18.73 -5.24 -36.30
C VAL A 174 18.14 -5.69 -34.98
N SER A 175 17.70 -4.76 -34.13
CA SER A 175 16.94 -5.07 -32.91
C SER A 175 15.47 -4.70 -33.12
N VAL A 176 14.59 -5.70 -33.08
CA VAL A 176 13.14 -5.51 -33.19
C VAL A 176 12.55 -5.34 -31.79
N ALA A 177 11.74 -4.31 -31.57
CA ALA A 177 11.09 -4.04 -30.29
C ALA A 177 9.61 -3.68 -30.49
N LEU A 178 8.73 -4.25 -29.66
CA LEU A 178 7.34 -3.83 -29.61
C LEU A 178 7.20 -2.59 -28.72
N TRP A 179 6.49 -1.59 -29.20
CA TRP A 179 6.20 -0.36 -28.48
C TRP A 179 4.69 -0.22 -28.33
N ASP A 180 4.21 0.00 -27.11
CA ASP A 180 2.79 0.17 -26.79
C ASP A 180 2.59 1.52 -26.08
N GLY A 181 2.40 2.57 -26.90
CA GLY A 181 2.40 3.99 -26.52
C GLY A 181 1.07 4.57 -26.01
N GLU A 182 0.89 5.90 -26.02
CA GLU A 182 -0.38 6.53 -25.60
C GLU A 182 -1.47 6.45 -26.70
N LEU A 183 -2.68 6.06 -26.32
CA LEU A 183 -3.87 6.20 -27.16
C LEU A 183 -4.32 7.67 -27.14
N THR A 184 -3.94 8.43 -28.18
CA THR A 184 -4.41 9.82 -28.30
C THR A 184 -5.94 9.87 -28.34
N ALA A 185 -6.55 10.94 -27.80
CA ALA A 185 -8.00 11.19 -27.87
C ALA A 185 -8.56 11.25 -29.32
N VAL A 186 -7.67 11.33 -30.31
CA VAL A 186 -7.98 11.25 -31.74
C VAL A 186 -8.12 9.79 -32.19
N HIS A 187 -7.28 8.87 -31.70
CA HIS A 187 -7.36 7.42 -32.01
C HIS A 187 -8.57 6.74 -31.34
N SER A 188 -8.98 7.17 -30.14
CA SER A 188 -10.18 6.61 -29.47
C SER A 188 -11.50 6.90 -30.21
N LYS A 189 -11.50 7.88 -31.13
CA LYS A 189 -12.62 8.16 -32.05
C LYS A 189 -12.56 7.37 -33.36
N VAL A 190 -11.40 6.80 -33.70
CA VAL A 190 -11.15 6.12 -34.98
C VAL A 190 -11.29 4.60 -34.86
N CYS A 191 -10.93 4.00 -33.72
CA CYS A 191 -11.20 2.58 -33.46
C CYS A 191 -12.66 2.39 -32.97
N ALA A 192 -13.61 2.24 -33.89
CA ALA A 192 -15.01 1.97 -33.58
C ALA A 192 -15.26 0.47 -33.32
N CYS A 193 -14.91 -0.02 -32.12
CA CYS A 193 -15.50 -1.27 -31.64
C CYS A 193 -16.82 -0.91 -30.93
N GLU A 194 -17.94 -1.18 -31.60
CA GLU A 194 -19.28 -0.97 -31.04
C GLU A 194 -19.59 -2.01 -29.96
N ASP A 195 -19.03 -1.83 -28.75
CA ASP A 195 -19.69 -2.27 -27.52
C ASP A 195 -19.03 -1.61 -26.31
N ARG A 196 -19.85 -1.23 -25.32
CA ARG A 196 -19.41 -0.56 -24.09
C ARG A 196 -18.60 -1.53 -23.21
N THR A 197 -17.33 -1.72 -23.53
CA THR A 197 -16.39 -2.51 -22.74
C THR A 197 -15.98 -1.77 -21.47
N SER A 198 -15.82 -2.49 -20.36
CA SER A 198 -15.32 -1.89 -19.12
C SER A 198 -13.85 -1.50 -19.27
N GLU A 199 -13.37 -0.53 -18.47
CA GLU A 199 -11.97 -0.10 -18.48
C GLU A 199 -10.99 -1.26 -18.24
N GLY A 200 -11.34 -2.20 -17.34
CA GLY A 200 -10.55 -3.39 -17.07
C GLY A 200 -10.54 -4.38 -18.24
N GLU A 201 -11.65 -4.50 -18.97
CA GLU A 201 -11.74 -5.34 -20.16
C GLU A 201 -10.91 -4.78 -21.32
N LEU A 202 -10.90 -3.46 -21.52
CA LEU A 202 -10.03 -2.80 -22.51
C LEU A 202 -8.54 -3.00 -22.16
N ARG A 203 -8.18 -2.86 -20.88
CA ARG A 203 -6.82 -3.13 -20.39
C ARG A 203 -6.39 -4.57 -20.68
N LEU A 204 -7.26 -5.54 -20.44
CA LEU A 204 -7.02 -6.94 -20.75
C LEU A 204 -6.81 -7.17 -22.26
N HIS A 205 -7.69 -6.63 -23.11
CA HIS A 205 -7.61 -6.79 -24.57
C HIS A 205 -6.29 -6.27 -25.13
N ARG A 206 -5.88 -5.06 -24.72
CA ARG A 206 -4.64 -4.45 -25.18
C ARG A 206 -3.42 -5.27 -24.77
N ALA A 207 -3.36 -5.66 -23.50
CA ALA A 207 -2.21 -6.41 -23.00
C ALA A 207 -2.09 -7.80 -23.65
N MET A 208 -3.22 -8.47 -23.93
CA MET A 208 -3.25 -9.74 -24.67
C MET A 208 -2.84 -9.58 -26.13
N LEU A 209 -3.25 -8.50 -26.79
CA LEU A 209 -2.81 -8.19 -28.17
C LEU A 209 -1.30 -7.99 -28.23
N THR A 210 -0.74 -7.22 -27.30
CA THR A 210 0.71 -6.97 -27.21
C THR A 210 1.48 -8.28 -27.01
N GLN A 211 1.04 -9.17 -26.12
CA GLN A 211 1.68 -10.48 -25.92
C GLN A 211 1.54 -11.40 -27.12
N ALA A 212 0.37 -11.46 -27.76
CA ALA A 212 0.19 -12.30 -28.94
C ALA A 212 1.05 -11.87 -30.12
N LEU A 213 1.23 -10.55 -30.30
CA LEU A 213 2.13 -10.02 -31.31
C LEU A 213 3.59 -10.31 -30.97
N GLN A 214 3.99 -10.21 -29.69
CA GLN A 214 5.32 -10.59 -29.22
C GLN A 214 5.63 -12.05 -29.53
N GLU A 215 4.72 -12.97 -29.18
CA GLU A 215 4.85 -14.41 -29.46
C GLU A 215 4.92 -14.69 -30.96
N SER A 216 4.10 -14.03 -31.78
CA SER A 216 4.09 -14.23 -33.22
C SER A 216 5.37 -13.70 -33.90
N LEU A 217 5.95 -12.63 -33.37
CA LEU A 217 7.24 -12.12 -33.84
C LEU A 217 8.40 -13.00 -33.39
N ASP A 218 8.33 -13.56 -32.18
CA ASP A 218 9.28 -14.56 -31.71
C ASP A 218 9.26 -15.79 -32.62
N GLU A 219 8.07 -16.32 -32.91
CA GLU A 219 7.83 -17.40 -33.89
C GLU A 219 8.39 -17.09 -35.29
N LEU A 220 8.32 -15.83 -35.72
CA LEU A 220 8.92 -15.41 -36.99
C LEU A 220 10.46 -15.53 -36.96
N MET A 221 11.12 -15.12 -35.87
CA MET A 221 12.59 -15.19 -35.75
C MET A 221 13.09 -16.64 -35.85
N VAL A 222 12.36 -17.58 -35.27
CA VAL A 222 12.59 -19.04 -35.41
C VAL A 222 12.51 -19.51 -36.85
N GLN A 223 11.38 -19.20 -37.49
CA GLN A 223 11.04 -19.75 -38.80
C GLN A 223 11.97 -19.18 -39.87
N ARG A 224 12.46 -17.97 -39.63
CA ARG A 224 13.40 -17.24 -40.48
C ARG A 224 14.81 -17.25 -39.87
N HIS A 225 15.29 -18.42 -39.42
CA HIS A 225 16.66 -18.58 -38.90
C HIS A 225 17.76 -18.07 -39.84
N TRP A 226 17.45 -17.90 -41.13
CA TRP A 226 18.37 -17.37 -42.14
C TRP A 226 18.61 -15.86 -42.01
N TYR A 227 17.86 -15.11 -41.20
CA TYR A 227 18.25 -13.73 -40.89
C TYR A 227 19.64 -13.63 -40.24
N SER A 228 20.17 -14.74 -39.72
CA SER A 228 21.52 -14.84 -39.17
C SER A 228 22.41 -15.81 -39.97
N ASP A 229 22.10 -16.05 -41.25
CA ASP A 229 22.88 -16.93 -42.14
C ASP A 229 24.22 -16.33 -42.60
N ARG A 230 24.42 -15.03 -42.36
CA ARG A 230 25.61 -14.28 -42.71
C ARG A 230 26.38 -13.89 -41.46
N ASP A 231 27.71 -13.94 -41.53
CA ASP A 231 28.57 -13.46 -40.44
C ASP A 231 28.44 -11.95 -40.21
N ASP A 232 27.93 -11.19 -41.18
CA ASP A 232 27.84 -9.72 -41.14
C ASP A 232 26.42 -9.18 -40.93
N PHE A 233 25.42 -10.01 -40.64
CA PHE A 233 24.05 -9.56 -40.42
C PHE A 233 23.31 -10.44 -39.40
N THR A 234 22.50 -9.84 -38.53
CA THR A 234 21.58 -10.60 -37.67
C THR A 234 20.38 -9.76 -37.25
N VAL A 235 19.30 -10.44 -36.86
CA VAL A 235 18.11 -9.84 -36.27
C VAL A 235 17.93 -10.42 -34.87
N ALA A 236 17.63 -9.58 -33.88
CA ALA A 236 17.31 -9.99 -32.53
C ALA A 236 16.00 -9.31 -32.08
N LEU A 237 15.04 -10.10 -31.59
CA LEU A 237 13.80 -9.59 -30.99
C LEU A 237 14.06 -9.26 -29.52
N GLN A 238 13.61 -8.10 -29.04
CA GLN A 238 13.66 -7.77 -27.62
C GLN A 238 12.63 -8.60 -26.83
N ASP A 239 13.09 -9.19 -25.72
CA ASP A 239 12.33 -10.20 -24.97
C ASP A 239 11.08 -9.65 -24.28
N THR A 240 11.01 -8.32 -24.07
CA THR A 240 9.91 -7.63 -23.40
C THR A 240 9.41 -6.44 -24.22
N PRO A 241 8.08 -6.26 -24.36
CA PRO A 241 7.52 -5.08 -25.01
C PRO A 241 7.70 -3.83 -24.12
N PHE A 242 7.81 -2.67 -24.76
CA PHE A 242 7.91 -1.37 -24.09
C PHE A 242 6.53 -0.76 -23.93
N ILE A 243 6.07 -0.63 -22.68
CA ILE A 243 4.70 -0.20 -22.37
C ILE A 243 4.78 1.02 -21.46
N ILE A 244 4.06 2.08 -21.84
CA ILE A 244 3.96 3.30 -21.04
C ILE A 244 2.98 3.06 -19.88
N ASP A 245 3.40 3.33 -18.64
CA ASP A 245 2.66 2.98 -17.42
C ASP A 245 1.23 3.59 -17.39
N PRO A 246 0.17 2.78 -17.20
CA PRO A 246 -1.21 3.25 -17.01
C PRO A 246 -1.40 4.24 -15.86
N SER A 247 -0.48 4.29 -14.88
CA SER A 247 -0.53 5.23 -13.75
C SER A 247 -0.48 6.71 -14.18
N SER A 248 -0.04 6.99 -15.41
CA SER A 248 -0.11 8.32 -16.03
C SER A 248 -1.53 8.76 -16.43
N PHE A 249 -2.52 7.86 -16.44
CA PHE A 249 -3.84 8.10 -17.07
C PHE A 249 -5.03 8.30 -16.13
N THR A 250 -4.97 7.92 -14.85
CA THR A 250 -6.19 7.99 -14.01
C THR A 250 -6.48 9.36 -13.39
N ASN A 251 -5.63 10.37 -13.61
CA ASN A 251 -5.78 11.69 -12.98
C ASN A 251 -5.93 12.90 -13.91
N GLY A 252 -5.98 12.71 -15.23
CA GLY A 252 -6.23 13.80 -16.19
C GLY A 252 -5.33 15.03 -16.01
N LYS A 253 -4.16 14.86 -15.39
CA LYS A 253 -3.17 15.90 -15.15
C LYS A 253 -1.83 15.40 -15.69
N PRO A 254 -1.15 16.18 -16.55
CA PRO A 254 0.16 15.80 -17.03
C PRO A 254 1.12 15.63 -15.84
N LEU A 255 1.97 14.61 -15.93
CA LEU A 255 3.09 14.40 -15.02
C LEU A 255 3.89 15.71 -14.91
N SER A 256 4.36 16.07 -13.71
CA SER A 256 5.37 17.13 -13.60
C SER A 256 6.58 16.77 -14.47
N GLU A 257 7.20 17.73 -15.16
CA GLU A 257 8.32 17.49 -16.08
C GLU A 257 9.41 16.56 -15.53
N SER A 258 9.72 16.66 -14.23
CA SER A 258 10.68 15.80 -13.54
C SER A 258 10.29 14.31 -13.48
N LYS A 259 8.99 13.99 -13.36
CA LYS A 259 8.49 12.59 -13.35
C LYS A 259 8.39 12.00 -14.75
N ALA A 260 8.02 12.83 -15.73
CA ALA A 260 8.03 12.43 -17.13
C ALA A 260 9.46 12.07 -17.58
N SER A 261 10.44 12.93 -17.27
CA SER A 261 11.86 12.65 -17.56
C SER A 261 12.34 11.36 -16.91
N HIS A 262 12.02 11.12 -15.63
CA HIS A 262 12.44 9.89 -14.94
C HIS A 262 11.86 8.62 -15.59
N HIS A 263 10.62 8.68 -16.08
CA HIS A 263 10.00 7.55 -16.78
C HIS A 263 10.64 7.30 -18.15
N THR A 264 10.93 8.36 -18.90
CA THR A 264 11.71 8.27 -20.15
C THR A 264 13.08 7.63 -19.89
N ASP A 265 13.76 8.00 -18.80
CA ASP A 265 15.08 7.46 -18.44
C ASP A 265 14.99 5.96 -18.06
N GLU A 266 13.94 5.52 -17.36
CA GLU A 266 13.69 4.10 -17.06
C GLU A 266 13.47 3.27 -18.33
N LEU A 267 12.65 3.76 -19.27
CA LEU A 267 12.38 3.08 -20.54
C LEU A 267 13.65 2.99 -21.39
N MET A 268 14.47 4.04 -21.40
CA MET A 268 15.78 4.03 -22.08
C MET A 268 16.72 2.99 -21.47
N VAL A 269 16.84 2.93 -20.14
CA VAL A 269 17.72 1.95 -19.47
C VAL A 269 17.24 0.52 -19.71
N HIS A 270 15.93 0.29 -19.75
CA HIS A 270 15.37 -1.00 -20.12
C HIS A 270 15.71 -1.38 -21.57
N MET A 271 15.60 -0.44 -22.50
CA MET A 271 15.96 -0.64 -23.90
C MET A 271 17.45 -0.95 -24.07
N TRP A 272 18.29 -0.25 -23.34
CA TRP A 272 19.72 -0.51 -23.28
C TRP A 272 20.04 -1.90 -22.70
N ALA A 273 19.40 -2.28 -21.60
CA ALA A 273 19.60 -3.60 -20.99
C ALA A 273 19.30 -4.75 -21.97
N ASN A 274 18.22 -4.61 -22.76
CA ASN A 274 17.80 -5.62 -23.74
C ASN A 274 18.73 -5.73 -24.96
N LEU A 275 19.57 -4.72 -25.21
CA LEU A 275 20.62 -4.75 -26.24
C LEU A 275 21.89 -5.47 -25.76
N LEU A 276 22.05 -5.68 -24.45
CA LEU A 276 23.19 -6.36 -23.85
C LEU A 276 22.92 -7.85 -23.62
N GLN A 277 23.98 -8.65 -23.54
CA GLN A 277 23.86 -10.07 -23.18
C GLN A 277 23.34 -10.21 -21.74
N PRO A 278 22.37 -11.12 -21.48
CA PRO A 278 21.82 -11.30 -20.14
C PRO A 278 22.90 -11.76 -19.15
N THR A 279 22.72 -11.54 -17.84
CA THR A 279 23.61 -12.07 -16.78
C THR A 279 22.79 -12.79 -15.73
N ASP A 280 23.27 -13.94 -15.23
CA ASP A 280 22.49 -14.87 -14.37
C ASP A 280 22.12 -14.30 -12.97
N ASN A 281 22.40 -13.03 -12.68
CA ASN A 281 22.19 -12.41 -11.36
C ASN A 281 21.88 -10.90 -11.42
N GLN A 282 21.20 -10.39 -12.45
CA GLN A 282 20.74 -9.00 -12.42
C GLN A 282 19.43 -8.88 -11.61
N PRO A 283 19.42 -8.19 -10.45
CA PRO A 283 18.16 -7.81 -9.83
C PRO A 283 17.45 -6.84 -10.78
N THR A 284 16.17 -7.09 -11.07
CA THR A 284 15.31 -6.12 -11.77
C THR A 284 15.56 -4.74 -11.19
N THR A 285 15.97 -3.79 -12.02
CA THR A 285 16.33 -2.40 -11.70
C THR A 285 15.16 -1.67 -11.04
N LYS A 286 14.96 -1.93 -9.75
CA LYS A 286 14.08 -1.19 -8.84
C LYS A 286 14.74 -1.15 -7.47
N ASP A 287 15.97 -0.64 -7.41
CA ASP A 287 16.53 -0.16 -6.14
C ASP A 287 16.11 1.29 -5.92
N ASN A 288 15.50 1.53 -4.76
CA ASN A 288 15.08 2.81 -4.18
C ASN A 288 14.96 3.97 -5.17
N GLY A 289 13.73 4.32 -5.60
CA GLY A 289 13.38 5.36 -6.60
C GLY A 289 14.03 6.75 -6.45
N GLN A 290 15.35 6.79 -6.54
CA GLN A 290 16.27 7.92 -6.44
C GLN A 290 17.55 7.67 -7.27
N ILE A 291 17.91 6.43 -7.65
CA ILE A 291 19.09 6.16 -8.49
C ILE A 291 18.80 5.07 -9.54
N ILE A 292 18.63 5.46 -10.81
CA ILE A 292 18.58 4.53 -11.95
C ILE A 292 20.01 4.01 -12.18
N THR A 293 20.20 2.69 -12.05
CA THR A 293 21.51 2.06 -12.30
C THR A 293 21.60 1.61 -13.75
N LEU A 294 22.58 2.16 -14.49
CA LEU A 294 22.84 1.80 -15.87
C LEU A 294 23.59 0.45 -15.93
N PRO A 295 23.08 -0.58 -16.63
CA PRO A 295 23.82 -1.82 -16.83
C PRO A 295 24.99 -1.61 -17.78
N CYS A 296 26.14 -2.20 -17.46
CA CYS A 296 27.35 -2.13 -18.29
C CYS A 296 27.71 -3.52 -18.85
N PRO A 297 28.26 -3.61 -20.07
CA PRO A 297 28.86 -4.84 -20.58
C PRO A 297 29.95 -5.34 -19.62
N SER A 298 29.95 -6.65 -19.33
CA SER A 298 30.96 -7.24 -18.45
C SER A 298 32.16 -7.73 -19.25
N ALA A 299 33.29 -7.95 -18.58
CA ALA A 299 34.46 -8.57 -19.22
C ALA A 299 34.18 -9.99 -19.75
N GLU A 300 33.21 -10.70 -19.17
CA GLU A 300 32.81 -12.06 -19.56
C GLU A 300 31.76 -12.08 -20.68
N ARG A 301 30.96 -11.02 -20.79
CA ARG A 301 29.89 -10.83 -21.78
C ARG A 301 29.95 -9.41 -22.36
N PRO A 302 30.95 -9.08 -23.21
CA PRO A 302 31.21 -7.72 -23.66
C PRO A 302 30.46 -7.31 -24.93
N PHE A 303 29.73 -8.24 -25.56
CA PHE A 303 29.14 -8.05 -26.89
C PHE A 303 27.67 -7.61 -26.81
N LEU A 304 27.17 -6.99 -27.88
CA LEU A 304 25.74 -6.78 -28.07
C LEU A 304 25.03 -8.14 -28.23
N ARG A 305 23.79 -8.21 -27.77
CA ARG A 305 22.98 -9.43 -27.82
C ARG A 305 22.61 -9.77 -29.26
N THR A 306 22.88 -11.02 -29.66
CA THR A 306 22.49 -11.57 -30.96
C THR A 306 21.93 -12.97 -30.79
N GLU A 307 21.17 -13.47 -31.77
CA GLU A 307 20.74 -14.88 -31.77
C GLU A 307 21.92 -15.87 -31.79
N GLY A 308 23.09 -15.47 -32.31
CA GLY A 308 24.26 -16.34 -32.36
C GLY A 308 25.05 -16.43 -31.05
N ASN A 309 25.05 -15.37 -30.23
CA ASN A 309 25.80 -15.32 -28.96
C ASN A 309 24.90 -15.41 -27.72
N SER A 310 23.60 -15.24 -27.87
CA SER A 310 22.57 -15.32 -26.84
C SER A 310 21.27 -15.79 -27.49
N PRO A 311 21.25 -17.02 -28.03
CA PRO A 311 20.09 -17.56 -28.72
C PRO A 311 18.87 -17.54 -27.81
N SER A 312 17.74 -17.08 -28.35
CA SER A 312 16.51 -16.88 -27.58
C SER A 312 15.78 -18.19 -27.21
N TYR A 313 16.41 -19.37 -27.40
CA TYR A 313 15.70 -20.61 -27.67
C TYR A 313 15.65 -21.69 -26.57
N CYS A 314 14.41 -22.06 -26.21
CA CYS A 314 14.01 -23.47 -26.09
C CYS A 314 12.49 -23.57 -26.22
N HIS A 315 11.95 -23.83 -27.42
CA HIS A 315 10.65 -24.51 -27.52
C HIS A 315 10.80 -25.89 -26.86
N SER A 316 10.17 -26.10 -25.71
CA SER A 316 9.72 -27.46 -25.44
C SER A 316 8.45 -27.64 -26.24
N ASP A 317 8.53 -28.42 -27.30
CA ASP A 317 7.39 -29.20 -27.80
C ASP A 317 6.95 -30.15 -26.67
N THR A 318 6.37 -29.58 -25.63
CA THR A 318 5.47 -30.32 -24.77
C THR A 318 4.16 -30.40 -25.54
N SER A 319 4.11 -31.47 -26.33
CA SER A 319 2.92 -32.09 -26.88
C SER A 319 1.70 -31.75 -26.03
N ALA A 320 0.61 -31.33 -26.70
CA ALA A 320 -0.70 -31.15 -26.09
C ALA A 320 -1.00 -32.35 -25.20
N LEU A 321 -0.83 -32.20 -23.88
CA LEU A 321 -1.30 -33.19 -22.93
C LEU A 321 -2.81 -33.21 -23.12
N LEU A 322 -3.25 -34.23 -23.86
CA LEU A 322 -4.58 -34.82 -23.82
C LEU A 322 -5.20 -34.50 -22.47
N HIS A 323 -6.27 -33.70 -22.52
CA HIS A 323 -7.06 -33.30 -21.37
C HIS A 323 -7.12 -34.45 -20.35
N PRO A 324 -6.55 -34.30 -19.15
CA PRO A 324 -6.93 -35.17 -18.06
C PRO A 324 -8.44 -35.02 -17.96
N PHE A 325 -9.15 -36.14 -18.02
CA PHE A 325 -10.58 -36.20 -17.79
C PHE A 325 -10.93 -35.36 -16.55
N THR A 326 -11.50 -34.16 -16.74
CA THR A 326 -11.88 -33.23 -15.67
C THR A 326 -13.28 -33.53 -15.12
N GLY A 327 -13.83 -34.67 -15.54
CA GLY A 327 -15.06 -35.23 -15.04
C GLY A 327 -15.01 -35.56 -13.55
N THR A 328 -16.17 -35.57 -12.95
CA THR A 328 -16.40 -36.06 -11.60
C THR A 328 -17.47 -37.13 -11.64
N GLU A 329 -17.38 -38.13 -10.78
CA GLU A 329 -18.47 -39.09 -10.60
C GLU A 329 -19.45 -38.56 -9.56
N MET A 330 -20.73 -38.91 -9.67
CA MET A 330 -21.74 -38.58 -8.66
C MET A 330 -21.89 -39.78 -7.71
N PRO A 331 -21.33 -39.73 -6.49
CA PRO A 331 -21.38 -40.88 -5.57
C PRO A 331 -22.71 -40.96 -4.78
N CYS A 332 -23.63 -40.04 -4.98
CA CYS A 332 -24.82 -39.90 -4.13
C CYS A 332 -25.93 -40.87 -4.53
N GLU A 333 -26.48 -41.58 -3.54
CA GLU A 333 -27.58 -42.54 -3.73
C GLU A 333 -28.96 -41.86 -3.77
N ASP A 334 -29.23 -40.91 -2.87
CA ASP A 334 -30.50 -40.16 -2.83
C ASP A 334 -30.36 -38.84 -3.60
N LEU A 335 -30.96 -38.82 -4.78
CA LEU A 335 -30.99 -37.66 -5.68
C LEU A 335 -32.37 -36.95 -5.68
N SER A 336 -33.29 -37.41 -4.85
CA SER A 336 -34.70 -37.01 -4.92
C SER A 336 -34.90 -35.57 -4.44
N PRO A 337 -35.77 -34.78 -5.10
CA PRO A 337 -36.25 -33.51 -4.54
C PRO A 337 -37.11 -33.76 -3.29
N SER A 338 -37.53 -32.69 -2.62
CA SER A 338 -38.48 -32.78 -1.52
C SER A 338 -39.87 -33.20 -2.03
N ASP A 339 -40.63 -33.93 -1.21
CA ASP A 339 -41.99 -34.43 -1.57
C ASP A 339 -42.96 -33.31 -1.98
N SER A 340 -42.74 -32.10 -1.46
CA SER A 340 -43.42 -30.88 -1.88
C SER A 340 -42.41 -29.74 -1.97
N THR A 341 -42.70 -28.73 -2.78
CA THR A 341 -41.80 -27.57 -2.92
C THR A 341 -41.64 -26.87 -1.58
N PRO A 342 -40.41 -26.79 -1.01
CA PRO A 342 -40.24 -26.25 0.32
C PRO A 342 -40.62 -24.77 0.37
N THR A 343 -41.13 -24.34 1.51
CA THR A 343 -41.47 -22.93 1.79
C THR A 343 -40.33 -22.18 2.46
N SER A 344 -39.37 -22.91 3.05
CA SER A 344 -38.20 -22.33 3.69
C SER A 344 -36.91 -22.75 3.00
N VAL A 345 -35.96 -21.81 2.93
CA VAL A 345 -34.61 -22.05 2.40
C VAL A 345 -33.81 -23.02 3.27
N HIS A 346 -34.21 -23.20 4.53
CA HIS A 346 -33.56 -24.10 5.49
C HIS A 346 -33.93 -25.57 5.28
N GLU A 347 -34.92 -25.86 4.44
CA GLU A 347 -35.40 -27.21 4.09
C GLU A 347 -35.12 -27.54 2.62
N LEU A 348 -34.19 -26.80 2.00
CA LEU A 348 -33.89 -26.94 0.58
C LEU A 348 -32.98 -28.14 0.33
N ARG A 349 -33.49 -29.16 -0.35
CA ARG A 349 -32.65 -30.23 -0.93
C ARG A 349 -32.05 -29.76 -2.26
N PRO A 350 -30.92 -30.32 -2.71
CA PRO A 350 -30.35 -29.95 -4.00
C PRO A 350 -31.33 -30.10 -5.19
N GLY A 351 -32.20 -31.12 -5.15
CA GLY A 351 -33.22 -31.35 -6.18
C GLY A 351 -34.35 -30.30 -6.22
N ASP A 352 -34.51 -29.49 -5.18
CA ASP A 352 -35.53 -28.44 -5.12
C ASP A 352 -35.11 -27.17 -5.88
N ILE A 353 -33.80 -27.01 -6.14
CA ILE A 353 -33.28 -25.86 -6.90
C ILE A 353 -33.69 -26.01 -8.36
N LYS A 354 -34.32 -24.97 -8.89
CA LYS A 354 -34.74 -24.92 -10.29
C LYS A 354 -33.95 -23.94 -11.13
N VAL A 355 -33.42 -22.89 -10.52
CA VAL A 355 -32.71 -21.81 -11.22
C VAL A 355 -31.33 -21.60 -10.60
N VAL A 356 -30.29 -21.59 -11.41
CA VAL A 356 -28.95 -21.15 -11.03
C VAL A 356 -28.63 -19.82 -11.70
N ALA A 357 -27.90 -18.94 -11.02
CA ALA A 357 -27.44 -17.67 -11.57
C ALA A 357 -26.08 -17.27 -10.98
N ALA A 358 -25.35 -16.39 -11.66
CA ALA A 358 -24.10 -15.88 -11.13
C ALA A 358 -23.78 -14.43 -11.54
N VAL A 359 -23.08 -13.72 -10.66
CA VAL A 359 -22.48 -12.40 -10.89
C VAL A 359 -21.03 -12.41 -10.40
N GLY A 360 -20.15 -11.65 -11.04
CA GLY A 360 -18.74 -11.63 -10.71
C GLY A 360 -17.84 -11.04 -11.80
N ASP A 361 -16.59 -11.47 -11.79
CA ASP A 361 -15.53 -11.05 -12.71
C ASP A 361 -15.21 -12.12 -13.79
N SER A 362 -14.00 -12.06 -14.35
CA SER A 362 -13.52 -12.94 -15.42
C SER A 362 -13.49 -14.42 -15.04
N LEU A 363 -13.27 -14.77 -13.77
CA LEU A 363 -13.30 -16.17 -13.33
C LEU A 363 -14.72 -16.74 -13.33
N THR A 364 -15.72 -15.92 -13.04
CA THR A 364 -17.13 -16.30 -13.12
C THR A 364 -17.63 -16.29 -14.57
N ALA A 365 -17.08 -15.42 -15.41
CA ALA A 365 -17.34 -15.39 -16.85
C ALA A 365 -16.70 -16.57 -17.62
N GLY A 366 -15.64 -17.16 -17.06
CA GLY A 366 -14.94 -18.30 -17.65
C GLY A 366 -13.89 -17.90 -18.69
N ASN A 367 -13.21 -16.77 -18.49
CA ASN A 367 -12.11 -16.35 -19.34
C ASN A 367 -11.00 -17.40 -19.43
N GLY A 368 -10.63 -17.80 -20.65
CA GLY A 368 -9.45 -18.62 -20.91
C GLY A 368 -9.47 -20.05 -20.38
N ILE A 369 -10.62 -20.59 -19.95
CA ILE A 369 -10.68 -21.91 -19.28
C ILE A 369 -10.09 -23.03 -20.13
N ALA A 370 -10.36 -23.03 -21.44
CA ALA A 370 -9.88 -24.03 -22.39
C ALA A 370 -8.66 -23.58 -23.21
N SER A 371 -8.02 -22.47 -22.80
CA SER A 371 -6.81 -21.97 -23.45
C SER A 371 -5.68 -22.98 -23.34
N SER A 372 -5.03 -23.30 -24.47
CA SER A 372 -3.73 -23.96 -24.41
C SER A 372 -2.69 -23.03 -23.79
N ALA A 373 -1.60 -23.60 -23.25
CA ALA A 373 -0.55 -22.81 -22.62
C ALA A 373 0.13 -21.79 -23.56
N SER A 374 0.02 -22.00 -24.88
CA SER A 374 0.61 -21.16 -25.94
C SER A 374 -0.38 -20.24 -26.65
N ASN A 375 -1.67 -20.26 -26.30
CA ASN A 375 -2.68 -19.47 -27.01
C ASN A 375 -3.18 -18.32 -26.14
N ILE A 376 -2.35 -17.28 -25.98
CA ILE A 376 -2.65 -16.16 -25.10
C ILE A 376 -3.95 -15.42 -25.46
N LEU A 377 -4.29 -15.31 -26.75
CA LEU A 377 -5.52 -14.63 -27.19
C LEU A 377 -6.78 -15.37 -26.73
N ASP A 378 -6.70 -16.68 -26.51
CA ASP A 378 -7.84 -17.46 -26.05
C ASP A 378 -8.27 -17.12 -24.62
N VAL A 379 -7.41 -16.42 -23.86
CA VAL A 379 -7.74 -15.88 -22.53
C VAL A 379 -8.86 -14.84 -22.60
N LEU A 380 -8.96 -14.10 -23.72
CA LEU A 380 -10.06 -13.16 -23.94
C LEU A 380 -11.40 -13.87 -24.13
N ARG A 381 -11.40 -15.13 -24.61
CA ARG A 381 -12.63 -15.90 -24.82
C ARG A 381 -13.24 -16.30 -23.49
N GLN A 382 -14.53 -15.99 -23.37
CA GLN A 382 -15.33 -16.28 -22.19
C GLN A 382 -16.08 -17.61 -22.40
N TYR A 383 -15.50 -18.70 -21.86
CA TYR A 383 -16.06 -20.05 -21.89
C TYR A 383 -17.18 -20.19 -20.85
N ARG A 384 -18.30 -19.53 -21.13
CA ARG A 384 -19.46 -19.44 -20.24
C ARG A 384 -19.96 -20.82 -19.80
N GLY A 385 -19.98 -21.80 -20.69
CA GLY A 385 -20.43 -23.15 -20.39
C GLY A 385 -19.48 -24.00 -19.54
N LEU A 386 -18.22 -23.60 -19.39
CA LEU A 386 -17.21 -24.28 -18.56
C LEU A 386 -16.99 -23.61 -17.19
N SER A 387 -17.63 -22.47 -16.93
CA SER A 387 -17.47 -21.73 -15.66
C SER A 387 -17.87 -22.59 -14.45
N TRP A 388 -16.97 -22.73 -13.48
CA TRP A 388 -17.14 -23.54 -12.28
C TRP A 388 -18.46 -23.34 -11.53
N SER A 389 -18.97 -22.10 -11.49
CA SER A 389 -20.10 -21.70 -10.66
C SER A 389 -21.46 -21.72 -11.39
N ILE A 390 -21.46 -21.69 -12.74
CA ILE A 390 -22.69 -21.47 -13.51
C ILE A 390 -22.69 -22.07 -14.93
N GLY A 391 -21.59 -22.68 -15.38
CA GLY A 391 -21.52 -23.36 -16.68
C GLY A 391 -22.27 -24.69 -16.69
N GLY A 392 -22.84 -25.07 -17.83
CA GLY A 392 -23.60 -26.30 -18.00
C GLY A 392 -23.34 -27.01 -19.33
N ASP A 393 -22.16 -26.84 -19.92
CA ASP A 393 -21.74 -27.63 -21.07
C ASP A 393 -21.55 -29.09 -20.69
N GLU A 394 -21.88 -29.99 -21.60
CA GLU A 394 -21.76 -31.44 -21.44
C GLU A 394 -22.44 -31.97 -20.14
N ASN A 395 -21.84 -32.96 -19.49
CA ASN A 395 -22.34 -33.58 -18.26
C ASN A 395 -21.24 -33.64 -17.19
N LEU A 396 -21.58 -34.04 -15.96
CA LEU A 396 -20.64 -34.08 -14.84
C LEU A 396 -19.43 -34.98 -15.09
N THR A 397 -19.60 -36.06 -15.86
CA THR A 397 -18.51 -37.00 -16.16
C THR A 397 -17.49 -36.43 -17.15
N SER A 398 -17.75 -35.31 -17.81
CA SER A 398 -16.75 -34.66 -18.68
C SER A 398 -16.39 -33.25 -18.22
N VAL A 399 -17.36 -32.50 -17.70
CA VAL A 399 -17.22 -31.11 -17.29
C VAL A 399 -17.81 -30.92 -15.91
N THR A 400 -16.94 -30.69 -14.92
CA THR A 400 -17.37 -30.47 -13.53
C THR A 400 -17.67 -29.00 -13.27
N THR A 401 -18.94 -28.69 -13.10
CA THR A 401 -19.45 -27.37 -12.70
C THR A 401 -20.58 -27.55 -11.69
N LEU A 402 -20.89 -26.50 -10.92
CA LEU A 402 -22.00 -26.55 -9.98
C LEU A 402 -23.34 -26.92 -10.65
N PRO A 403 -23.73 -26.38 -11.81
CA PRO A 403 -24.94 -26.82 -12.50
C PRO A 403 -24.89 -28.26 -12.96
N ASN A 404 -23.76 -28.78 -13.44
CA ASN A 404 -23.66 -30.18 -13.85
C ASN A 404 -23.78 -31.14 -12.66
N ILE A 405 -23.32 -30.74 -11.47
CA ILE A 405 -23.60 -31.48 -10.23
C ILE A 405 -25.12 -31.44 -9.93
N LEU A 406 -25.74 -30.26 -9.95
CA LEU A 406 -27.16 -30.09 -9.64
C LEU A 406 -28.10 -30.79 -10.63
N LYS A 407 -27.72 -30.93 -11.90
CA LYS A 407 -28.50 -31.65 -12.93
C LYS A 407 -28.73 -33.13 -12.60
N HIS A 408 -27.91 -33.74 -11.75
CA HIS A 408 -28.18 -35.10 -11.24
C HIS A 408 -29.34 -35.14 -10.24
N PHE A 409 -29.57 -34.06 -9.50
CA PHE A 409 -30.68 -33.93 -8.55
C PHE A 409 -31.94 -33.35 -9.20
N ASN A 410 -31.78 -32.49 -10.20
CA ASN A 410 -32.89 -31.92 -10.96
C ASN A 410 -32.54 -31.78 -12.45
N HIS A 411 -33.05 -32.70 -13.28
CA HIS A 411 -32.84 -32.66 -14.73
C HIS A 411 -33.50 -31.45 -15.43
N ASN A 412 -34.46 -30.79 -14.79
CA ASN A 412 -35.15 -29.60 -15.30
C ASN A 412 -34.49 -28.28 -14.82
N LEU A 413 -33.27 -28.34 -14.26
CA LEU A 413 -32.53 -27.16 -13.86
C LEU A 413 -32.39 -26.17 -15.04
N THR A 414 -32.59 -24.89 -14.79
CA THR A 414 -32.39 -23.81 -15.77
C THR A 414 -31.49 -22.72 -15.19
N GLY A 415 -31.08 -21.76 -16.02
CA GLY A 415 -30.30 -20.58 -15.60
C GLY A 415 -28.80 -20.68 -15.92
N TYR A 416 -28.29 -21.89 -16.10
CA TYR A 416 -26.88 -22.12 -16.42
C TYR A 416 -26.51 -21.60 -17.81
N SER A 417 -25.24 -21.26 -17.97
CA SER A 417 -24.67 -20.83 -19.24
C SER A 417 -24.12 -21.99 -20.07
N VAL A 418 -24.05 -21.82 -21.39
CA VAL A 418 -23.54 -22.83 -22.34
C VAL A 418 -22.63 -22.17 -23.38
N GLY A 419 -21.66 -22.91 -23.91
CA GLY A 419 -20.76 -22.44 -24.95
C GLY A 419 -19.96 -21.19 -24.56
N MET A 420 -19.77 -20.28 -25.52
CA MET A 420 -18.96 -19.07 -25.37
C MET A 420 -19.79 -17.80 -25.62
N GLY A 421 -19.42 -16.70 -24.98
CA GLY A 421 -19.99 -15.38 -25.26
C GLY A 421 -19.88 -14.39 -24.11
N MET A 422 -20.31 -13.16 -24.34
CA MET A 422 -20.37 -12.09 -23.33
C MET A 422 -21.66 -12.13 -22.50
N GLN A 423 -21.77 -11.31 -21.45
CA GLN A 423 -22.90 -11.25 -20.49
C GLN A 423 -24.26 -11.00 -21.13
N ASN A 424 -24.29 -10.40 -22.34
CA ASN A 424 -25.51 -10.11 -23.07
C ASN A 424 -25.87 -11.16 -24.13
N THR A 425 -24.97 -12.11 -24.40
CA THR A 425 -25.22 -13.18 -25.36
C THR A 425 -26.25 -14.19 -24.82
N PRO A 426 -27.03 -14.85 -25.69
CA PRO A 426 -27.94 -15.92 -25.27
C PRO A 426 -27.24 -17.04 -24.48
N GLN A 427 -26.00 -17.35 -24.83
CA GLN A 427 -25.12 -18.35 -24.23
C GLN A 427 -24.84 -18.09 -22.74
N ALA A 428 -24.69 -16.83 -22.35
CA ALA A 428 -24.45 -16.47 -20.95
C ALA A 428 -25.68 -16.67 -20.06
N PHE A 429 -26.89 -16.64 -20.62
CA PHE A 429 -28.15 -16.73 -19.91
C PHE A 429 -28.24 -15.91 -18.60
N LEU A 430 -28.12 -16.54 -17.41
CA LEU A 430 -28.12 -15.86 -16.10
C LEU A 430 -26.71 -15.66 -15.48
N ASN A 431 -25.65 -15.97 -16.22
CA ASN A 431 -24.30 -15.54 -15.89
C ASN A 431 -24.12 -14.08 -16.33
N GLN A 432 -24.20 -13.16 -15.37
CA GLN A 432 -24.03 -11.72 -15.60
C GLN A 432 -22.64 -11.21 -15.22
N ALA A 433 -21.68 -12.11 -15.01
CA ALA A 433 -20.30 -11.74 -14.73
C ALA A 433 -19.62 -11.08 -15.94
N VAL A 434 -18.75 -10.11 -15.68
CA VAL A 434 -18.08 -9.28 -16.67
C VAL A 434 -16.57 -9.29 -16.41
N ALA A 435 -15.78 -9.53 -17.46
CA ALA A 435 -14.32 -9.52 -17.33
C ALA A 435 -13.82 -8.14 -16.87
N GLY A 436 -12.83 -8.13 -15.97
CA GLY A 436 -12.30 -6.89 -15.38
C GLY A 436 -13.22 -6.16 -14.40
N ALA A 437 -14.40 -6.73 -14.07
CA ALA A 437 -15.30 -6.13 -13.11
C ALA A 437 -14.71 -6.07 -11.69
N THR A 438 -15.05 -5.01 -10.98
CA THR A 438 -14.72 -4.77 -9.57
C THR A 438 -16.00 -4.76 -8.72
N SER A 439 -15.88 -4.65 -7.40
CA SER A 439 -17.03 -4.59 -6.50
C SER A 439 -18.04 -3.50 -6.89
N LYS A 440 -17.58 -2.37 -7.45
CA LYS A 440 -18.42 -1.23 -7.88
C LYS A 440 -19.42 -1.63 -8.98
N ASP A 441 -19.12 -2.66 -9.75
CA ASP A 441 -19.88 -3.08 -10.93
C ASP A 441 -20.98 -4.09 -10.58
N VAL A 442 -20.82 -4.82 -9.47
CA VAL A 442 -21.76 -5.87 -9.01
C VAL A 442 -23.20 -5.37 -8.82
N PRO A 443 -23.46 -4.17 -8.26
CA PRO A 443 -24.82 -3.65 -8.16
C PRO A 443 -25.53 -3.54 -9.52
N SER A 444 -24.81 -3.28 -10.62
CA SER A 444 -25.39 -3.23 -11.96
C SER A 444 -25.67 -4.63 -12.51
N GLN A 445 -24.73 -5.57 -12.32
CA GLN A 445 -24.89 -6.97 -12.73
C GLN A 445 -26.10 -7.62 -12.03
N VAL A 446 -26.26 -7.39 -10.73
CA VAL A 446 -27.40 -7.91 -9.95
C VAL A 446 -28.74 -7.36 -10.45
N ARG A 447 -28.81 -6.06 -10.78
CA ARG A 447 -30.05 -5.47 -11.33
C ARG A 447 -30.39 -6.08 -12.69
N ALA A 448 -29.40 -6.27 -13.56
CA ALA A 448 -29.58 -6.92 -14.85
C ALA A 448 -30.03 -8.38 -14.70
N LEU A 449 -29.41 -9.12 -13.77
CA LEU A 449 -29.77 -10.49 -13.45
C LEU A 449 -31.24 -10.61 -12.99
N VAL A 450 -31.67 -9.77 -12.04
CA VAL A 450 -33.05 -9.77 -11.55
C VAL A 450 -34.04 -9.42 -12.66
N ALA A 451 -33.72 -8.44 -13.52
CA ALA A 451 -34.56 -8.09 -14.65
C ALA A 451 -34.71 -9.26 -15.64
N ARG A 452 -33.62 -9.97 -15.94
CA ARG A 452 -33.63 -11.17 -16.80
C ARG A 452 -34.50 -12.27 -16.20
N MET A 453 -34.34 -12.57 -14.92
CA MET A 453 -35.16 -13.61 -14.25
C MET A 453 -36.65 -13.27 -14.23
N LYS A 454 -37.02 -11.98 -14.11
CA LYS A 454 -38.43 -11.54 -14.15
C LYS A 454 -39.06 -11.64 -15.54
N ASN A 455 -38.25 -11.52 -16.59
CA ASN A 455 -38.73 -11.47 -17.98
C ASN A 455 -38.67 -12.83 -18.70
N ASP A 456 -38.02 -13.85 -18.12
CA ASP A 456 -37.91 -15.16 -18.75
C ASP A 456 -39.07 -16.09 -18.38
N SER A 457 -39.87 -16.47 -19.38
CA SER A 457 -41.04 -17.36 -19.19
C SER A 457 -40.72 -18.76 -18.66
N ARG A 458 -39.46 -19.21 -18.73
CA ARG A 458 -39.03 -20.51 -18.18
C ARG A 458 -38.85 -20.46 -16.66
N ILE A 459 -38.84 -19.26 -16.06
CA ILE A 459 -38.61 -19.05 -14.64
C ILE A 459 -39.89 -18.52 -14.02
N ASN A 460 -40.48 -19.28 -13.10
CA ASN A 460 -41.48 -18.71 -12.22
C ASN A 460 -40.76 -17.91 -11.13
N PHE A 461 -40.61 -16.61 -11.38
CA PHE A 461 -39.87 -15.70 -10.51
C PHE A 461 -40.34 -15.73 -9.05
N GLU A 462 -41.62 -15.98 -8.79
CA GLU A 462 -42.15 -16.01 -7.43
C GLU A 462 -41.98 -17.37 -6.74
N SER A 463 -42.18 -18.48 -7.47
CA SER A 463 -42.26 -19.82 -6.84
C SER A 463 -41.00 -20.68 -6.93
N ASP A 464 -40.14 -20.46 -7.93
CA ASP A 464 -38.99 -21.34 -8.16
C ASP A 464 -37.83 -21.02 -7.21
N TRP A 465 -37.14 -22.04 -6.70
CA TRP A 465 -35.95 -21.82 -5.87
C TRP A 465 -34.74 -21.46 -6.73
N LYS A 466 -34.07 -20.37 -6.33
CA LYS A 466 -32.93 -19.79 -7.05
C LYS A 466 -31.66 -19.93 -6.22
N LEU A 467 -30.61 -20.46 -6.82
CA LEU A 467 -29.26 -20.47 -6.27
C LEU A 467 -28.41 -19.42 -7.00
N ILE A 468 -27.98 -18.37 -6.29
CA ILE A 468 -27.24 -17.24 -6.89
C ILE A 468 -25.82 -17.22 -6.34
N THR A 469 -24.81 -17.35 -7.19
CA THR A 469 -23.40 -17.28 -6.80
C THR A 469 -22.84 -15.88 -7.04
N VAL A 470 -22.22 -15.29 -6.02
CA VAL A 470 -21.55 -13.97 -6.06
C VAL A 470 -20.07 -14.18 -5.76
N PHE A 471 -19.19 -13.83 -6.69
CA PHE A 471 -17.74 -13.89 -6.50
C PHE A 471 -17.05 -12.67 -7.13
N ILE A 472 -16.45 -11.82 -6.30
CA ILE A 472 -15.83 -10.56 -6.74
C ILE A 472 -14.72 -10.13 -5.78
N GLY A 473 -13.73 -9.41 -6.28
CA GLY A 473 -12.75 -8.69 -5.46
C GLY A 473 -11.31 -8.82 -5.94
N GLY A 474 -11.02 -9.75 -6.86
CA GLY A 474 -9.68 -9.93 -7.42
C GLY A 474 -9.17 -8.64 -8.07
N ASN A 475 -9.96 -8.05 -8.97
CA ASN A 475 -9.61 -6.81 -9.65
C ASN A 475 -9.49 -5.62 -8.68
N ASP A 476 -10.36 -5.52 -7.66
CA ASP A 476 -10.25 -4.49 -6.63
C ASP A 476 -8.89 -4.54 -5.90
N ILE A 477 -8.37 -5.75 -5.61
CA ILE A 477 -7.06 -5.94 -4.98
C ILE A 477 -5.94 -5.60 -5.97
N CYS A 478 -6.08 -6.07 -7.21
CA CYS A 478 -5.14 -5.82 -8.31
C CYS A 478 -4.97 -4.34 -8.65
N ASP A 479 -5.97 -3.50 -8.38
CA ASP A 479 -5.98 -2.07 -8.70
C ASP A 479 -5.81 -1.14 -7.48
N HIS A 480 -5.73 -1.69 -6.26
CA HIS A 480 -5.73 -0.89 -5.02
C HIS A 480 -4.62 0.17 -4.96
N CYS A 481 -3.44 -0.14 -5.50
CA CYS A 481 -2.29 0.76 -5.53
C CYS A 481 -2.48 1.96 -6.50
N TYR A 482 -3.43 1.88 -7.44
CA TYR A 482 -3.80 3.03 -8.27
C TYR A 482 -4.76 3.98 -7.55
N ASN A 483 -5.71 3.44 -6.77
CA ASN A 483 -6.67 4.25 -6.02
C ASN A 483 -7.13 3.54 -4.75
N SER A 484 -6.38 3.73 -3.67
CA SER A 484 -6.62 3.05 -2.39
C SER A 484 -7.94 3.44 -1.73
N LEU A 485 -8.51 4.61 -2.07
CA LEU A 485 -9.83 5.05 -1.61
C LEU A 485 -10.96 4.35 -2.36
N LEU A 486 -10.86 4.24 -3.68
CA LEU A 486 -11.88 3.57 -4.50
C LEU A 486 -11.98 2.08 -4.15
N PHE A 487 -10.82 1.44 -3.98
CA PHE A 487 -10.68 0.01 -3.64
C PHE A 487 -10.37 -0.19 -2.15
N SER A 488 -11.02 0.60 -1.29
CA SER A 488 -10.91 0.43 0.17
C SER A 488 -11.82 -0.70 0.65
N VAL A 489 -11.56 -1.23 1.85
CA VAL A 489 -12.41 -2.25 2.50
C VAL A 489 -13.84 -1.74 2.65
N GLU A 490 -14.02 -0.47 3.00
CA GLU A 490 -15.30 0.19 3.21
C GLU A 490 -16.09 0.31 1.91
N ASN A 491 -15.45 0.68 0.80
CA ASN A 491 -16.11 0.76 -0.49
C ASN A 491 -16.44 -0.61 -1.06
N TYR A 492 -15.52 -1.57 -0.95
CA TYR A 492 -15.76 -2.96 -1.31
C TYR A 492 -17.00 -3.50 -0.60
N ILE A 493 -17.05 -3.43 0.73
CA ILE A 493 -18.17 -3.97 1.49
C ILE A 493 -19.47 -3.19 1.27
N ARG A 494 -19.39 -1.87 1.02
CA ARG A 494 -20.55 -1.05 0.66
C ARG A 494 -21.19 -1.54 -0.64
N ASN A 495 -20.40 -1.81 -1.68
CA ASN A 495 -20.90 -2.24 -2.97
C ASN A 495 -21.51 -3.66 -2.91
N VAL A 496 -20.85 -4.59 -2.19
CA VAL A 496 -21.39 -5.94 -1.97
C VAL A 496 -22.68 -5.88 -1.15
N ARG A 497 -22.71 -5.08 -0.07
CA ARG A 497 -23.92 -4.87 0.74
C ARG A 497 -25.07 -4.33 -0.08
N GLU A 498 -24.85 -3.31 -0.92
CA GLU A 498 -25.89 -2.76 -1.80
C GLU A 498 -26.49 -3.84 -2.71
N SER A 499 -25.64 -4.72 -3.25
CA SER A 499 -26.04 -5.81 -4.13
C SER A 499 -26.88 -6.86 -3.40
N LEU A 500 -26.45 -7.29 -2.22
CA LEU A 500 -27.17 -8.27 -1.39
C LEU A 500 -28.48 -7.70 -0.83
N ASP A 501 -28.49 -6.43 -0.41
CA ASP A 501 -29.69 -5.72 0.02
C ASP A 501 -30.74 -5.67 -1.10
N TYR A 502 -30.31 -5.45 -2.35
CA TYR A 502 -31.20 -5.47 -3.50
C TYR A 502 -31.76 -6.87 -3.76
N LEU A 503 -30.93 -7.92 -3.72
CA LEU A 503 -31.39 -9.31 -3.88
C LEU A 503 -32.39 -9.70 -2.80
N HIS A 504 -32.07 -9.44 -1.52
CA HIS A 504 -32.95 -9.74 -0.39
C HIS A 504 -34.31 -9.04 -0.51
N LYS A 505 -34.32 -7.81 -1.04
CA LYS A 505 -35.54 -7.04 -1.28
C LYS A 505 -36.36 -7.55 -2.48
N GLN A 506 -35.70 -7.99 -3.55
CA GLN A 506 -36.36 -8.19 -4.85
C GLN A 506 -36.60 -9.64 -5.23
N VAL A 507 -35.84 -10.59 -4.67
CA VAL A 507 -35.84 -11.98 -5.11
C VAL A 507 -36.46 -12.86 -4.02
N PRO A 508 -37.62 -13.47 -4.25
CA PRO A 508 -38.18 -14.48 -3.37
C PRO A 508 -37.52 -15.84 -3.62
N ARG A 509 -37.55 -16.72 -2.61
CA ARG A 509 -37.06 -18.10 -2.69
C ARG A 509 -35.64 -18.20 -3.25
N ALA A 510 -34.67 -17.62 -2.53
CA ALA A 510 -33.28 -17.62 -2.97
C ALA A 510 -32.28 -18.01 -1.88
N LEU A 511 -31.32 -18.85 -2.26
CA LEU A 511 -30.09 -19.08 -1.51
C LEU A 511 -28.97 -18.37 -2.26
N VAL A 512 -28.25 -17.45 -1.60
CA VAL A 512 -27.11 -16.76 -2.19
C VAL A 512 -25.81 -17.38 -1.67
N ASN A 513 -25.01 -17.95 -2.57
CA ASN A 513 -23.62 -18.33 -2.30
C ASN A 513 -22.74 -17.08 -2.42
N LEU A 514 -22.27 -16.54 -1.30
CA LEU A 514 -21.31 -15.44 -1.27
C LEU A 514 -19.90 -16.00 -1.08
N VAL A 515 -19.13 -16.09 -2.16
CA VAL A 515 -17.80 -16.69 -2.14
C VAL A 515 -16.77 -15.63 -1.75
N GLU A 516 -15.91 -15.96 -0.77
CA GLU A 516 -14.86 -15.03 -0.35
C GLU A 516 -13.84 -14.77 -1.47
N PRO A 517 -13.30 -13.54 -1.58
CA PRO A 517 -12.20 -13.24 -2.49
C PRO A 517 -11.03 -14.18 -2.23
N LEU A 518 -10.42 -14.66 -3.31
CA LEU A 518 -9.26 -15.53 -3.20
C LEU A 518 -8.10 -14.84 -2.50
N HIS A 519 -7.39 -15.58 -1.64
CA HIS A 519 -6.09 -15.14 -1.16
C HIS A 519 -5.12 -15.13 -2.34
N ILE A 520 -4.92 -13.94 -2.92
CA ILE A 520 -4.27 -13.78 -4.22
C ILE A 520 -2.74 -13.71 -4.14
N ILE A 521 -2.16 -13.50 -2.95
CA ILE A 521 -0.70 -13.35 -2.80
C ILE A 521 0.11 -14.57 -3.27
N PRO A 522 -0.31 -15.83 -2.99
CA PRO A 522 0.42 -17.01 -3.46
C PRO A 522 0.59 -17.10 -4.98
N LEU A 523 -0.27 -16.43 -5.78
CA LEU A 523 -0.13 -16.33 -7.24
C LEU A 523 1.24 -15.80 -7.67
N ARG A 524 1.88 -14.94 -6.86
CA ARG A 524 3.21 -14.37 -7.16
C ARG A 524 4.24 -15.44 -7.45
N GLU A 525 4.12 -16.62 -6.85
CA GLU A 525 5.05 -17.73 -7.06
C GLU A 525 5.15 -18.16 -8.53
N MET A 526 4.05 -18.09 -9.30
CA MET A 526 4.03 -18.37 -10.74
C MET A 526 4.91 -17.39 -11.54
N HIS A 527 5.12 -16.19 -11.00
CA HIS A 527 5.80 -15.09 -11.68
C HIS A 527 7.22 -14.85 -11.15
N MET A 528 7.64 -15.60 -10.13
CA MET A 528 8.98 -15.53 -9.55
C MET A 528 9.92 -16.62 -10.09
N ASP A 529 9.36 -17.67 -10.71
CA ASP A 529 10.13 -18.75 -11.35
C ASP A 529 10.13 -18.58 -12.87
N ALA A 530 11.26 -18.10 -13.42
CA ALA A 530 11.42 -17.87 -14.85
C ALA A 530 11.29 -19.16 -15.69
N SER A 531 11.51 -20.34 -15.10
CA SER A 531 11.40 -21.62 -15.81
C SER A 531 9.97 -21.96 -16.22
N LEU A 532 8.97 -21.34 -15.57
CA LEU A 532 7.55 -21.52 -15.88
C LEU A 532 7.12 -20.78 -17.16
N LYS A 533 7.94 -19.83 -17.63
CA LYS A 533 7.68 -18.99 -18.81
C LYS A 533 6.31 -18.31 -18.74
N CYS A 534 5.95 -17.84 -17.56
CA CYS A 534 4.75 -17.05 -17.38
C CYS A 534 4.98 -15.64 -17.91
N PRO A 535 4.01 -15.02 -18.61
CA PRO A 535 4.15 -13.66 -19.11
C PRO A 535 4.02 -12.66 -17.96
N THR A 536 5.05 -12.55 -17.12
CA THR A 536 5.03 -11.74 -15.89
C THR A 536 4.79 -10.26 -16.19
N TRP A 537 5.29 -9.74 -17.31
CA TRP A 537 5.02 -8.36 -17.72
C TRP A 537 3.53 -8.12 -17.99
N LEU A 538 2.81 -9.09 -18.57
CA LEU A 538 1.38 -9.01 -18.83
C LEU A 538 0.61 -8.94 -17.50
N VAL A 539 0.96 -9.80 -16.54
CA VAL A 539 0.29 -9.79 -15.23
C VAL A 539 0.69 -8.57 -14.40
N ASN A 540 1.85 -7.95 -14.64
CA ASN A 540 2.15 -6.63 -14.07
C ASN A 540 1.17 -5.54 -14.51
N ILE A 541 0.54 -5.66 -15.68
CA ILE A 541 -0.49 -4.72 -16.15
C ILE A 541 -1.85 -5.06 -15.52
N LEU A 542 -2.16 -6.34 -15.42
CA LEU A 542 -3.46 -6.81 -14.93
C LEU A 542 -3.58 -6.75 -13.40
N CYS A 543 -2.50 -7.03 -12.69
CA CYS A 543 -2.45 -7.13 -11.24
C CYS A 543 -1.15 -6.58 -10.63
N PRO A 544 -0.79 -5.31 -10.93
CA PRO A 544 0.46 -4.69 -10.50
C PRO A 544 0.65 -4.73 -8.98
N CYS A 545 -0.41 -4.50 -8.22
CA CYS A 545 -0.30 -4.38 -6.77
C CYS A 545 0.05 -5.71 -6.09
N VAL A 546 -0.17 -6.85 -6.76
CA VAL A 546 0.21 -8.17 -6.24
C VAL A 546 1.61 -8.56 -6.73
N ILE A 547 1.89 -8.39 -8.02
CA ILE A 547 3.14 -8.89 -8.61
C ILE A 547 4.34 -7.98 -8.34
N LEU A 548 4.19 -6.66 -8.49
CA LEU A 548 5.31 -5.71 -8.45
C LEU A 548 5.97 -5.52 -7.07
N PRO A 549 5.25 -5.56 -5.92
CA PRO A 549 5.89 -5.35 -4.63
C PRO A 549 7.02 -6.36 -4.37
N LYS A 550 8.14 -5.90 -3.80
CA LYS A 550 9.21 -6.77 -3.33
C LYS A 550 8.70 -7.71 -2.22
N SER A 551 9.27 -8.90 -2.14
CA SER A 551 9.01 -9.82 -1.02
C SER A 551 9.34 -9.14 0.31
N ASN A 552 8.50 -9.37 1.33
CA ASN A 552 8.59 -8.75 2.66
C ASN A 552 8.50 -7.21 2.68
N SER A 553 8.01 -6.57 1.62
CA SER A 553 7.81 -5.12 1.59
C SER A 553 6.54 -4.70 2.32
N ASN A 554 6.52 -3.45 2.81
CA ASN A 554 5.30 -2.84 3.36
C ASN A 554 4.18 -2.83 2.30
N ALA A 555 4.48 -2.53 1.04
CA ALA A 555 3.52 -2.57 -0.05
C ALA A 555 2.86 -3.95 -0.22
N LEU A 556 3.61 -5.05 -0.07
CA LEU A 556 3.05 -6.40 -0.12
C LEU A 556 2.18 -6.70 1.11
N GLN A 557 2.67 -6.35 2.32
CA GLN A 557 1.88 -6.47 3.55
C GLN A 557 0.58 -5.64 3.48
N MET A 558 0.63 -4.52 2.78
CA MET A 558 -0.50 -3.67 2.55
C MET A 558 -1.59 -4.36 1.73
N VAL A 559 -1.21 -5.07 0.67
CA VAL A 559 -2.12 -5.87 -0.15
C VAL A 559 -2.65 -7.08 0.61
N GLU A 560 -1.80 -7.73 1.42
CA GLU A 560 -2.22 -8.82 2.32
C GLU A 560 -3.34 -8.35 3.25
N ASN A 561 -3.10 -7.26 3.97
CA ASN A 561 -4.07 -6.69 4.91
C ASN A 561 -5.39 -6.28 4.22
N LEU A 562 -5.32 -5.82 2.96
CA LEU A 562 -6.51 -5.48 2.18
C LEU A 562 -7.33 -6.73 1.83
N ASN A 563 -6.68 -7.77 1.29
CA ASN A 563 -7.32 -9.03 0.94
C ASN A 563 -7.99 -9.67 2.16
N ARG A 564 -7.28 -9.73 3.29
CA ARG A 564 -7.83 -10.18 4.59
C ARG A 564 -8.97 -9.29 5.08
N GLY A 565 -8.87 -7.97 4.85
CA GLY A 565 -9.93 -7.02 5.17
C GLY A 565 -11.23 -7.29 4.40
N TYR A 566 -11.15 -7.62 3.11
CA TYR A 566 -12.32 -7.98 2.31
C TYR A 566 -12.95 -9.28 2.80
N GLN A 567 -12.16 -10.33 2.98
CA GLN A 567 -12.62 -11.63 3.51
C GLN A 567 -13.33 -11.45 4.87
N ARG A 568 -12.70 -10.72 5.81
CA ARG A 568 -13.27 -10.45 7.14
C ARG A 568 -14.58 -9.68 7.06
N THR A 569 -14.64 -8.59 6.32
CA THR A 569 -15.83 -7.72 6.30
C THR A 569 -17.04 -8.34 5.58
N LEU A 570 -16.82 -9.24 4.61
CA LEU A 570 -17.89 -10.08 4.06
C LEU A 570 -18.47 -11.02 5.11
N HIS A 571 -17.59 -11.68 5.85
CA HIS A 571 -18.00 -12.59 6.92
C HIS A 571 -18.81 -11.84 7.98
N GLU A 572 -18.31 -10.69 8.47
CA GLU A 572 -19.01 -9.81 9.41
C GLU A 572 -20.38 -9.34 8.89
N LEU A 573 -20.49 -9.04 7.60
CA LEU A 573 -21.75 -8.61 6.98
C LEU A 573 -22.82 -9.70 7.08
N VAL A 574 -22.46 -10.95 6.82
CA VAL A 574 -23.41 -12.08 6.90
C VAL A 574 -23.66 -12.50 8.35
N GLU A 575 -22.62 -12.53 9.21
CA GLU A 575 -22.74 -12.83 10.65
C GLU A 575 -23.64 -11.85 11.41
N SER A 576 -23.93 -10.68 10.85
CA SER A 576 -24.92 -9.75 11.40
C SER A 576 -26.36 -10.28 11.39
N GLY A 577 -26.65 -11.38 10.66
CA GLY A 577 -27.99 -11.94 10.49
C GLY A 577 -28.91 -11.10 9.59
N ARG A 578 -28.36 -10.08 8.90
CA ARG A 578 -29.12 -9.10 8.11
C ARG A 578 -29.99 -9.72 7.02
N TYR A 579 -29.61 -10.87 6.48
CA TYR A 579 -30.30 -11.49 5.34
C TYR A 579 -31.19 -12.68 5.73
N ASP A 580 -31.30 -12.97 7.02
CA ASP A 580 -32.08 -14.09 7.55
C ASP A 580 -33.39 -13.62 8.21
N THR A 581 -33.94 -12.52 7.69
CA THR A 581 -35.18 -11.90 8.20
C THR A 581 -36.45 -12.50 7.59
N ARG A 582 -36.31 -13.36 6.58
CA ARG A 582 -37.40 -14.06 5.88
C ARG A 582 -37.03 -15.52 5.71
N SER A 583 -38.01 -16.42 5.84
CA SER A 583 -37.76 -17.86 5.80
C SER A 583 -37.36 -18.39 4.43
N ASP A 584 -37.60 -17.63 3.36
CA ASP A 584 -37.36 -18.00 1.98
C ASP A 584 -36.17 -17.28 1.32
N PHE A 585 -35.31 -16.64 2.10
CA PHE A 585 -34.07 -16.05 1.61
C PHE A 585 -32.96 -16.21 2.64
N THR A 586 -31.74 -16.50 2.20
CA THR A 586 -30.54 -16.45 3.04
C THR A 586 -29.30 -16.18 2.20
N VAL A 587 -28.26 -15.64 2.83
CA VAL A 587 -26.92 -15.51 2.24
C VAL A 587 -25.96 -16.38 3.05
N VAL A 588 -25.23 -17.26 2.37
CA VAL A 588 -24.26 -18.16 2.99
C VAL A 588 -22.88 -17.84 2.45
N VAL A 589 -21.93 -17.51 3.35
CA VAL A 589 -20.52 -17.34 2.99
C VAL A 589 -19.90 -18.68 2.68
N GLN A 590 -19.17 -18.77 1.57
CA GLN A 590 -18.40 -19.95 1.15
C GLN A 590 -16.89 -19.62 1.21
N PRO A 591 -16.20 -19.90 2.34
CA PRO A 591 -14.85 -19.39 2.60
C PRO A 591 -13.71 -20.28 2.09
N PHE A 592 -13.97 -21.27 1.22
CA PHE A 592 -12.93 -22.23 0.80
C PHE A 592 -11.71 -21.59 0.13
N PHE A 593 -11.80 -20.33 -0.32
CA PHE A 593 -10.71 -19.55 -0.87
C PHE A 593 -9.97 -18.64 0.13
N ARG A 594 -10.33 -18.70 1.42
CA ARG A 594 -9.70 -17.88 2.46
C ARG A 594 -8.21 -18.13 2.55
N GLU A 595 -7.81 -19.39 2.43
CA GLU A 595 -6.41 -19.81 2.27
C GLU A 595 -6.26 -20.62 0.98
N ILE A 596 -5.16 -20.42 0.26
CA ILE A 596 -4.84 -21.14 -0.98
C ILE A 596 -3.50 -21.85 -0.85
N ILE A 597 -3.44 -23.11 -1.29
CA ILE A 597 -2.18 -23.79 -1.59
C ILE A 597 -2.01 -23.84 -3.11
N VAL A 598 -0.91 -23.25 -3.58
CA VAL A 598 -0.49 -23.33 -4.98
C VAL A 598 -0.08 -24.76 -5.29
N PRO A 599 -0.63 -25.39 -6.33
CA PRO A 599 -0.27 -26.75 -6.70
C PRO A 599 1.17 -26.81 -7.19
N ARG A 600 1.88 -27.90 -6.86
CA ARG A 600 3.29 -28.09 -7.19
C ARG A 600 3.56 -29.47 -7.80
N HIS A 601 4.56 -29.54 -8.65
CA HIS A 601 5.15 -30.80 -9.10
C HIS A 601 6.01 -31.44 -8.01
N PRO A 602 6.40 -32.73 -8.15
CA PRO A 602 7.29 -33.40 -7.19
C PRO A 602 8.65 -32.74 -6.98
N ASP A 603 9.11 -31.93 -7.95
CA ASP A 603 10.34 -31.14 -7.88
C ASP A 603 10.19 -29.82 -7.11
N GLY A 604 8.98 -29.51 -6.60
CA GLY A 604 8.66 -28.31 -5.83
C GLY A 604 8.26 -27.09 -6.66
N ARG A 605 8.34 -27.14 -8.00
CA ARG A 605 7.94 -26.03 -8.86
C ARG A 605 6.41 -25.92 -8.96
N PRO A 606 5.85 -24.69 -9.03
CA PRO A 606 4.42 -24.51 -9.27
C PRO A 606 3.92 -25.22 -10.54
N ASP A 607 2.74 -25.86 -10.47
CA ASP A 607 2.13 -26.58 -11.58
C ASP A 607 1.31 -25.62 -12.46
N ARG A 608 1.90 -25.20 -13.58
CA ARG A 608 1.28 -24.30 -14.57
C ARG A 608 -0.01 -24.88 -15.19
N SER A 609 -0.27 -26.19 -15.14
CA SER A 609 -1.47 -26.80 -15.74
C SER A 609 -2.79 -26.38 -15.08
N PHE A 610 -2.74 -25.76 -13.90
CA PHE A 610 -3.90 -25.17 -13.22
C PHE A 610 -4.26 -23.76 -13.70
N PHE A 611 -3.45 -23.15 -14.57
CA PHE A 611 -3.62 -21.80 -15.07
C PHE A 611 -3.82 -21.78 -16.59
N SER A 612 -4.47 -20.74 -17.09
CA SER A 612 -4.58 -20.42 -18.51
C SER A 612 -3.24 -19.92 -19.07
N ALA A 613 -3.18 -19.58 -20.36
CA ALA A 613 -1.95 -19.13 -21.04
C ALA A 613 -1.23 -17.96 -20.34
N ASP A 614 -1.99 -17.08 -19.69
CA ASP A 614 -1.48 -15.89 -19.01
C ASP A 614 -0.87 -16.15 -17.62
N CYS A 615 -0.92 -17.40 -17.12
CA CYS A 615 -0.57 -17.77 -15.75
C CYS A 615 -1.32 -16.98 -14.66
N PHE A 616 -2.49 -16.42 -14.98
CA PHE A 616 -3.28 -15.60 -14.06
C PHE A 616 -4.72 -16.14 -13.96
N HIS A 617 -5.40 -16.31 -15.09
CA HIS A 617 -6.69 -16.98 -15.12
C HIS A 617 -6.53 -18.49 -14.89
N LEU A 618 -7.63 -19.11 -14.46
CA LEU A 618 -7.64 -20.50 -14.01
C LEU A 618 -8.12 -21.45 -15.12
N SER A 619 -7.36 -22.51 -15.36
CA SER A 619 -7.67 -23.53 -16.36
C SER A 619 -8.87 -24.39 -15.95
N GLN A 620 -9.37 -25.21 -16.88
CA GLN A 620 -10.43 -26.18 -16.60
C GLN A 620 -10.13 -27.10 -15.40
N LYS A 621 -8.86 -27.42 -15.16
CA LYS A 621 -8.41 -28.23 -14.01
C LYS A 621 -8.69 -27.53 -12.69
N ALA A 622 -8.31 -26.25 -12.58
CA ALA A 622 -8.59 -25.44 -11.39
C ALA A 622 -10.09 -25.18 -11.23
N GLN A 623 -10.80 -24.85 -12.31
CA GLN A 623 -12.25 -24.63 -12.32
C GLN A 623 -13.03 -25.85 -11.80
N THR A 624 -12.59 -27.06 -12.17
CA THR A 624 -13.14 -28.32 -11.66
C THR A 624 -13.01 -28.43 -10.14
N MET A 625 -11.84 -28.10 -9.60
CA MET A 625 -11.61 -28.10 -8.16
C MET A 625 -12.47 -27.07 -7.44
N MET A 626 -12.62 -25.88 -8.03
CA MET A 626 -13.47 -24.82 -7.48
C MET A 626 -14.94 -25.24 -7.41
N ALA A 627 -15.46 -25.93 -8.45
CA ALA A 627 -16.83 -26.43 -8.47
C ALA A 627 -17.06 -27.51 -7.38
N ARG A 628 -16.12 -28.44 -7.22
CA ARG A 628 -16.15 -29.47 -6.16
C ARG A 628 -16.12 -28.84 -4.77
N SER A 629 -15.23 -27.88 -4.56
CA SER A 629 -15.11 -27.19 -3.29
C SER A 629 -16.35 -26.39 -2.95
N LEU A 630 -16.93 -25.65 -3.90
CA LEU A 630 -18.18 -24.93 -3.68
C LEU A 630 -19.33 -25.87 -3.29
N TRP A 631 -19.49 -26.97 -4.03
CA TRP A 631 -20.51 -27.98 -3.73
C TRP A 631 -20.33 -28.55 -2.31
N ASN A 632 -19.10 -28.97 -1.97
CA ASN A 632 -18.81 -29.51 -0.65
C ASN A 632 -19.05 -28.48 0.46
N ASN A 633 -18.66 -27.23 0.24
CA ASN A 633 -18.83 -26.15 1.20
C ASN A 633 -20.31 -25.81 1.42
N MET A 634 -21.16 -25.93 0.40
CA MET A 634 -22.63 -25.81 0.52
C MET A 634 -23.25 -26.90 1.42
N LEU A 635 -22.64 -28.08 1.51
CA LEU A 635 -23.11 -29.19 2.34
C LEU A 635 -22.47 -29.24 3.74
N GLU A 636 -21.47 -28.39 3.99
CA GLU A 636 -20.79 -28.28 5.29
C GLU A 636 -21.54 -27.35 6.25
N PRO A 637 -21.74 -27.76 7.51
CA PRO A 637 -22.47 -26.95 8.49
C PRO A 637 -21.74 -25.63 8.76
N LEU A 638 -22.50 -24.57 9.00
CA LEU A 638 -21.93 -23.27 9.40
C LEU A 638 -21.12 -23.41 10.70
N GLY A 639 -20.03 -22.64 10.81
CA GLY A 639 -19.04 -22.78 11.87
C GLY A 639 -17.98 -23.87 11.65
N ASN A 640 -18.20 -24.79 10.70
CA ASN A 640 -17.25 -25.84 10.35
C ASN A 640 -17.13 -26.02 8.82
N LYS A 641 -17.17 -24.90 8.10
CA LYS A 641 -16.92 -24.86 6.65
C LYS A 641 -15.42 -24.90 6.38
N THR A 642 -15.02 -25.63 5.35
CA THR A 642 -13.65 -25.65 4.83
C THR A 642 -13.26 -24.23 4.40
N THR A 643 -12.12 -23.75 4.89
CA THR A 643 -11.60 -22.40 4.59
C THR A 643 -10.35 -22.40 3.70
N LYS A 644 -9.83 -23.59 3.38
CA LYS A 644 -8.56 -23.75 2.70
C LYS A 644 -8.77 -24.56 1.43
N GLN A 645 -8.35 -24.02 0.30
CA GLN A 645 -8.33 -24.72 -0.97
C GLN A 645 -6.94 -25.31 -1.20
N ASP A 646 -6.87 -26.63 -1.25
CA ASP A 646 -5.72 -27.34 -1.79
C ASP A 646 -6.05 -27.83 -3.20
N PHE A 647 -5.30 -27.37 -4.20
CA PHE A 647 -5.49 -27.81 -5.59
C PHE A 647 -4.80 -29.14 -5.90
N THR A 648 -3.95 -29.66 -5.00
CA THR A 648 -3.23 -30.93 -5.18
C THR A 648 -3.99 -32.14 -4.66
N GLU A 649 -4.88 -31.94 -3.68
CA GLU A 649 -5.63 -33.04 -3.06
C GLU A 649 -6.87 -33.40 -3.89
N ALA A 650 -7.07 -34.70 -4.13
CA ALA A 650 -8.30 -35.19 -4.74
C ALA A 650 -9.49 -34.88 -3.82
N THR A 651 -10.43 -34.07 -4.30
CA THR A 651 -11.64 -33.69 -3.56
C THR A 651 -12.84 -34.45 -4.10
N ASP A 652 -13.31 -35.46 -3.38
CA ASP A 652 -14.53 -36.18 -3.73
C ASP A 652 -15.78 -35.34 -3.40
N LEU A 653 -16.86 -35.54 -4.17
CA LEU A 653 -18.14 -34.87 -3.89
C LEU A 653 -18.78 -35.45 -2.63
N LYS A 654 -19.16 -34.57 -1.71
CA LYS A 654 -19.99 -34.91 -0.54
C LYS A 654 -21.42 -35.14 -0.99
N CYS A 655 -22.12 -36.03 -0.29
CA CYS A 655 -23.52 -36.33 -0.53
C CYS A 655 -24.40 -35.93 0.65
N PRO A 656 -25.60 -35.38 0.41
CA PRO A 656 -26.62 -35.25 1.44
C PRO A 656 -26.93 -36.62 2.05
N THR A 657 -27.14 -36.67 3.37
CA THR A 657 -27.50 -37.91 4.07
C THR A 657 -28.95 -37.86 4.51
N LYS A 658 -29.53 -39.01 4.90
CA LYS A 658 -30.90 -39.06 5.45
C LYS A 658 -31.09 -38.17 6.69
N THR A 659 -30.03 -37.97 7.48
CA THR A 659 -30.05 -37.12 8.69
C THR A 659 -29.66 -35.66 8.41
N ALA A 660 -29.08 -35.37 7.24
CA ALA A 660 -28.74 -34.03 6.80
C ALA A 660 -29.01 -33.88 5.28
N PRO A 661 -30.28 -33.89 4.85
CA PRO A 661 -30.64 -33.88 3.43
C PRO A 661 -30.60 -32.48 2.79
N TYR A 662 -30.48 -31.43 3.59
CA TYR A 662 -30.61 -30.04 3.14
C TYR A 662 -29.26 -29.38 2.91
N ILE A 663 -29.23 -28.40 2.00
CA ILE A 663 -28.12 -27.46 1.85
C ILE A 663 -27.96 -26.67 3.15
N ARG A 664 -26.71 -26.50 3.60
CA ARG A 664 -26.44 -25.97 4.94
C ARG A 664 -26.62 -24.46 5.01
N THR A 665 -27.50 -24.06 5.91
CA THR A 665 -27.81 -22.68 6.29
C THR A 665 -27.63 -22.55 7.80
N TYR A 666 -27.71 -21.33 8.36
CA TYR A 666 -27.51 -21.14 9.80
C TYR A 666 -28.49 -21.99 10.63
N ASN A 667 -29.77 -21.99 10.23
CA ASN A 667 -30.84 -22.63 10.98
C ASN A 667 -30.65 -24.16 11.02
N ASN A 668 -30.48 -24.81 9.87
CA ASN A 668 -30.31 -26.27 9.80
C ASN A 668 -28.88 -26.75 10.14
N SER A 669 -27.98 -25.84 10.51
CA SER A 669 -26.68 -26.16 11.10
C SER A 669 -26.68 -26.04 12.63
N ASN A 670 -27.81 -25.66 13.25
CA ASN A 670 -27.88 -25.22 14.65
C ASN A 670 -26.85 -24.13 14.95
N TYR A 671 -26.56 -23.29 13.96
CA TYR A 671 -25.59 -22.22 14.08
C TYR A 671 -26.31 -20.98 14.58
N ILE A 672 -25.90 -20.52 15.76
CA ILE A 672 -26.31 -19.23 16.28
C ILE A 672 -25.25 -18.26 15.77
N TYR A 673 -25.65 -17.34 14.88
CA TYR A 673 -24.81 -16.20 14.55
C TYR A 673 -24.28 -15.63 15.85
N SER A 674 -23.00 -15.27 15.88
CA SER A 674 -22.32 -14.81 17.11
C SER A 674 -22.92 -13.50 17.69
N GLY A 675 -24.05 -13.06 17.14
CA GLY A 675 -24.45 -11.69 16.95
C GLY A 675 -23.41 -10.98 16.07
N PRO A 676 -23.70 -9.75 15.63
CA PRO A 676 -22.61 -8.81 15.57
C PRO A 676 -21.87 -8.89 16.92
N ALA A 677 -20.53 -8.93 16.94
CA ALA A 677 -19.80 -8.48 18.13
C ALA A 677 -20.54 -7.22 18.58
N PRO A 678 -21.05 -7.16 19.84
CA PRO A 678 -22.07 -6.19 20.20
C PRO A 678 -21.61 -4.88 19.66
N THR A 679 -22.35 -4.34 18.67
CA THR A 679 -22.04 -3.01 18.16
C THR A 679 -22.02 -2.21 19.45
N PRO A 680 -20.89 -1.57 19.81
CA PRO A 680 -20.87 -0.75 21.00
C PRO A 680 -22.12 0.10 20.86
N ARG A 681 -23.06 -0.01 21.84
CA ARG A 681 -24.35 0.70 21.75
C ARG A 681 -24.00 2.09 21.23
N PRO A 682 -24.69 2.61 20.20
CA PRO A 682 -24.28 3.83 19.52
C PRO A 682 -23.80 4.79 20.57
N ILE A 683 -22.52 5.15 20.54
CA ILE A 683 -21.87 5.78 21.69
C ILE A 683 -22.68 7.03 22.00
N THR A 684 -23.51 6.96 23.04
CA THR A 684 -24.50 8.00 23.34
C THR A 684 -23.82 9.23 23.93
N ASN A 685 -22.61 9.03 24.46
CA ASN A 685 -21.82 10.01 25.17
C ASN A 685 -20.37 9.53 25.29
N TRP A 686 -19.45 10.44 25.60
CA TRP A 686 -18.02 10.16 25.72
C TRP A 686 -17.59 10.08 27.19
N GLY A 687 -18.44 9.50 28.04
CA GLY A 687 -18.17 9.29 29.46
C GLY A 687 -17.38 8.02 29.74
N SER A 688 -16.86 7.92 30.96
CA SER A 688 -16.03 6.83 31.47
C SER A 688 -16.54 6.32 32.81
N ASP A 689 -16.12 5.11 33.16
CA ASP A 689 -16.46 4.46 34.42
C ASP A 689 -15.21 4.44 35.31
N LEU A 690 -15.38 4.76 36.60
CA LEU A 690 -14.28 4.81 37.58
C LEU A 690 -14.70 4.07 38.84
N SER A 691 -13.97 3.00 39.18
CA SER A 691 -14.22 2.20 40.38
C SER A 691 -12.93 2.00 41.18
N CYS A 692 -12.61 2.98 42.03
CA CYS A 692 -11.43 2.92 42.89
C CYS A 692 -11.78 2.47 44.31
N ALA A 693 -10.91 1.63 44.90
CA ALA A 693 -11.10 1.15 46.27
C ALA A 693 -10.93 2.24 47.34
N ASN A 694 -10.18 3.31 47.04
CA ASN A 694 -9.92 4.40 47.97
C ASN A 694 -10.11 5.76 47.29
N LEU A 695 -11.18 6.45 47.68
CA LEU A 695 -11.51 7.81 47.23
C LEU A 695 -11.32 8.86 48.34
N THR A 696 -10.79 8.45 49.50
CA THR A 696 -10.77 9.29 50.69
C THR A 696 -9.69 10.38 50.61
N PRO A 697 -9.96 11.58 51.16
CA PRO A 697 -8.96 12.62 51.31
C PRO A 697 -7.80 12.20 52.21
N SER A 698 -6.71 12.95 52.19
CA SER A 698 -5.64 12.79 53.18
C SER A 698 -6.20 13.03 54.59
N SER A 699 -5.65 12.32 55.58
CA SER A 699 -6.09 12.43 56.99
C SER A 699 -5.90 13.84 57.56
N THR A 700 -4.91 14.57 57.03
CA THR A 700 -4.70 16.00 57.24
C THR A 700 -4.50 16.68 55.90
N VAL A 701 -4.80 17.99 55.82
CA VAL A 701 -4.53 18.78 54.61
C VAL A 701 -3.01 18.78 54.38
N PRO A 702 -2.51 18.25 53.25
CA PRO A 702 -1.08 18.14 53.02
C PRO A 702 -0.45 19.53 52.95
N THR A 703 0.77 19.65 53.48
CA THR A 703 1.59 20.88 53.39
C THR A 703 2.55 20.84 52.20
N SER A 704 2.84 19.64 51.69
CA SER A 704 3.72 19.41 50.55
C SER A 704 2.93 18.93 49.33
N VAL A 705 3.27 19.47 48.17
CA VAL A 705 2.70 19.11 46.86
C VAL A 705 3.01 17.64 46.51
N HIS A 706 4.11 17.11 47.06
CA HIS A 706 4.57 15.74 46.86
C HIS A 706 3.75 14.69 47.62
N MET A 707 2.83 15.13 48.48
CA MET A 707 1.91 14.28 49.24
C MET A 707 0.44 14.51 48.86
N LEU A 708 0.17 15.08 47.68
CA LEU A 708 -1.19 15.34 47.24
C LEU A 708 -1.91 14.09 46.78
N ARG A 709 -3.02 13.76 47.45
CA ARG A 709 -4.00 12.83 46.91
C ARG A 709 -5.00 13.58 46.02
N PRO A 710 -5.65 12.91 45.05
CA PRO A 710 -6.64 13.57 44.20
C PRO A 710 -7.77 14.30 44.96
N ALA A 711 -8.20 13.76 46.11
CA ALA A 711 -9.25 14.35 46.95
C ALA A 711 -8.82 15.65 47.68
N ASP A 712 -7.50 15.91 47.77
CA ASP A 712 -6.96 17.11 48.42
C ASP A 712 -7.08 18.34 47.51
N ILE A 713 -7.12 18.15 46.18
CA ILE A 713 -7.29 19.22 45.19
C ILE A 713 -8.69 19.84 45.36
N LYS A 714 -8.73 21.15 45.60
CA LYS A 714 -9.98 21.91 45.77
C LYS A 714 -10.32 22.75 44.56
N VAL A 715 -9.33 23.19 43.80
CA VAL A 715 -9.51 24.11 42.67
C VAL A 715 -8.78 23.59 41.43
N VAL A 716 -9.47 23.62 40.30
CA VAL A 716 -8.89 23.39 38.96
C VAL A 716 -8.91 24.68 38.14
N ALA A 717 -7.88 24.87 37.32
CA ALA A 717 -7.77 25.98 36.39
C ALA A 717 -7.00 25.55 35.13
N ALA A 718 -7.14 26.31 34.04
CA ALA A 718 -6.41 26.01 32.82
C ALA A 718 -6.03 27.25 32.01
N LEU A 719 -4.85 27.19 31.40
CA LEU A 719 -4.30 28.20 30.48
C LEU A 719 -4.05 27.53 29.12
N GLY A 720 -4.26 28.23 28.02
CA GLY A 720 -4.03 27.66 26.69
C GLY A 720 -4.72 28.37 25.54
N ASP A 721 -5.00 27.61 24.49
CA ASP A 721 -5.58 28.10 23.23
C ASP A 721 -7.01 27.58 22.97
N SER A 722 -7.39 27.44 21.69
CA SER A 722 -8.69 26.93 21.27
C SER A 722 -8.96 25.50 21.73
N VAL A 723 -7.93 24.66 21.85
CA VAL A 723 -8.07 23.28 22.32
C VAL A 723 -8.46 23.26 23.79
N THR A 724 -7.81 24.07 24.63
CA THR A 724 -8.15 24.21 26.05
C THR A 724 -9.49 24.93 26.27
N ALA A 725 -9.91 25.78 25.33
CA ALA A 725 -11.24 26.40 25.31
C ALA A 725 -12.36 25.47 24.78
N ALA A 726 -12.01 24.30 24.23
CA ALA A 726 -12.93 23.40 23.53
C ALA A 726 -13.71 24.07 22.39
N ALA A 727 -13.01 24.89 21.59
CA ALA A 727 -13.57 25.51 20.40
C ALA A 727 -14.04 24.43 19.42
N GLY A 728 -15.30 24.51 18.98
CA GLY A 728 -15.84 23.58 17.98
C GLY A 728 -16.00 22.13 18.44
N ALA A 729 -15.76 21.77 19.71
CA ALA A 729 -15.77 20.38 20.18
C ALA A 729 -17.09 19.64 19.92
N LYS A 730 -18.23 20.35 19.95
CA LYS A 730 -19.57 19.81 19.63
C LYS A 730 -20.17 20.40 18.35
N ALA A 731 -19.36 21.02 17.49
CA ALA A 731 -19.85 21.63 16.27
C ALA A 731 -20.39 20.57 15.31
N LYS A 732 -21.66 20.73 14.90
CA LYS A 732 -22.30 19.89 13.87
C LYS A 732 -22.18 20.45 12.46
N ASN A 733 -21.78 21.72 12.34
CA ASN A 733 -21.61 22.44 11.08
C ASN A 733 -20.65 23.62 11.30
N VAL A 734 -20.17 24.20 10.20
CA VAL A 734 -19.16 25.28 10.20
C VAL A 734 -19.62 26.51 10.99
N PHE A 735 -20.92 26.82 10.99
CA PHE A 735 -21.48 27.95 11.77
C PHE A 735 -21.34 27.81 13.28
N ASN A 736 -21.15 26.59 13.78
CA ASN A 736 -20.96 26.30 15.20
C ASN A 736 -19.48 26.21 15.61
N LEU A 737 -18.54 26.39 14.69
CA LEU A 737 -17.11 26.25 14.95
C LEU A 737 -16.56 27.35 15.87
N ASN A 738 -17.11 28.56 15.79
CA ASN A 738 -16.74 29.70 16.62
C ASN A 738 -17.21 29.60 18.09
N LYS A 739 -17.94 28.53 18.45
CA LYS A 739 -18.45 28.32 19.81
C LYS A 739 -17.43 27.58 20.67
N ASN A 740 -17.16 28.12 21.86
CA ASN A 740 -16.31 27.48 22.86
C ASN A 740 -17.16 26.61 23.79
N TYR A 741 -17.09 25.29 23.64
CA TYR A 741 -17.83 24.33 24.47
C TYR A 741 -17.06 24.02 25.75
N ARG A 742 -16.72 25.06 26.52
CA ARG A 742 -15.79 24.97 27.66
C ARG A 742 -16.16 23.89 28.68
N GLY A 743 -17.45 23.61 28.85
CA GLY A 743 -17.97 22.55 29.71
C GLY A 743 -17.52 21.12 29.37
N VAL A 744 -17.06 20.86 28.15
CA VAL A 744 -16.47 19.56 27.73
C VAL A 744 -14.97 19.64 27.45
N SER A 745 -14.31 20.73 27.86
CA SER A 745 -12.85 20.82 27.75
C SER A 745 -12.17 19.72 28.56
N TRP A 746 -11.15 19.09 27.96
CA TRP A 746 -10.54 17.88 28.49
C TRP A 746 -9.85 18.12 29.83
N SER A 747 -9.26 19.30 30.02
CA SER A 747 -8.50 19.68 31.21
C SER A 747 -9.31 20.46 32.26
N ILE A 748 -10.44 21.07 31.89
CA ILE A 748 -11.15 22.02 32.77
C ILE A 748 -12.68 22.04 32.65
N GLY A 749 -13.29 21.25 31.75
CA GLY A 749 -14.74 21.15 31.64
C GLY A 749 -15.37 20.37 32.79
N GLY A 750 -16.59 20.68 33.19
CA GLY A 750 -17.32 19.92 34.21
C GLY A 750 -18.81 19.78 33.94
N ASP A 751 -19.20 19.74 32.67
CA ASP A 751 -20.56 19.38 32.25
C ASP A 751 -20.88 17.95 32.67
N GLN A 752 -22.10 17.74 33.16
CA GLN A 752 -22.65 16.42 33.52
C GLN A 752 -21.75 15.63 34.50
N ALA A 753 -21.96 14.32 34.60
CA ALA A 753 -21.17 13.39 35.40
C ALA A 753 -20.09 12.70 34.54
N LEU A 754 -19.10 12.09 35.19
CA LEU A 754 -18.00 11.35 34.53
C LEU A 754 -18.54 10.27 33.57
N GLU A 755 -19.62 9.61 33.96
CA GLU A 755 -20.28 8.56 33.19
C GLU A 755 -20.86 9.05 31.86
N THR A 756 -20.95 10.36 31.66
CA THR A 756 -21.47 10.99 30.43
C THR A 756 -20.46 11.86 29.71
N VAL A 757 -19.61 12.59 30.44
CA VAL A 757 -18.61 13.49 29.85
C VAL A 757 -17.30 13.28 30.59
N THR A 758 -16.29 12.75 29.92
CA THR A 758 -14.97 12.57 30.55
C THR A 758 -14.12 13.83 30.40
N THR A 759 -13.77 14.41 31.54
CA THR A 759 -12.86 15.56 31.69
C THR A 759 -12.08 15.38 32.99
N LEU A 760 -10.91 16.01 33.11
CA LEU A 760 -10.12 15.96 34.34
C LEU A 760 -10.94 16.41 35.59
N PRO A 761 -11.74 17.50 35.55
CA PRO A 761 -12.59 17.85 36.69
C PRO A 761 -13.68 16.82 37.00
N ASN A 762 -14.28 16.16 36.00
CA ASN A 762 -15.27 15.12 36.23
C ASN A 762 -14.67 13.87 36.89
N ILE A 763 -13.40 13.55 36.58
CA ILE A 763 -12.63 12.52 37.28
C ILE A 763 -12.37 12.94 38.73
N LEU A 764 -11.81 14.14 38.94
CA LEU A 764 -11.51 14.67 40.28
C LEU A 764 -12.75 14.79 41.18
N LYS A 765 -13.92 15.11 40.62
CA LYS A 765 -15.19 15.16 41.38
C LYS A 765 -15.58 13.82 42.03
N LYS A 766 -15.08 12.68 41.53
CA LYS A 766 -15.26 11.38 42.20
C LYS A 766 -14.49 11.27 43.52
N PHE A 767 -13.38 12.00 43.63
CA PHE A 767 -12.55 12.06 44.84
C PHE A 767 -12.95 13.24 45.74
N ASN A 768 -13.30 14.38 45.15
CA ASN A 768 -13.74 15.57 45.86
C ASN A 768 -14.96 16.21 45.17
N PRO A 769 -16.19 15.89 45.61
CA PRO A 769 -17.41 16.48 45.04
C PRO A 769 -17.52 18.00 45.18
N SER A 770 -16.73 18.63 46.07
CA SER A 770 -16.71 20.08 46.30
C SER A 770 -15.66 20.81 45.46
N LEU A 771 -15.15 20.19 44.38
CA LEU A 771 -14.19 20.79 43.45
C LEU A 771 -14.73 22.10 42.84
N LYS A 772 -13.87 23.11 42.69
CA LYS A 772 -14.22 24.45 42.17
C LYS A 772 -13.36 24.83 40.96
N GLY A 773 -13.80 25.85 40.21
CA GLY A 773 -13.02 26.46 39.14
C GLY A 773 -13.21 25.87 37.73
N PHE A 774 -13.90 24.74 37.61
CA PHE A 774 -14.19 24.13 36.30
C PHE A 774 -15.22 24.91 35.48
N SER A 775 -15.18 24.76 34.16
CA SER A 775 -16.11 25.40 33.22
C SER A 775 -17.44 24.62 33.10
N LYS A 776 -18.54 25.32 32.84
CA LYS A 776 -19.86 24.72 32.53
C LYS A 776 -20.50 25.35 31.28
N GLY A 777 -21.05 24.53 30.41
CA GLY A 777 -21.67 24.92 29.15
C GLY A 777 -20.73 25.77 28.28
N GLN A 778 -21.29 26.77 27.60
CA GLN A 778 -20.53 27.68 26.73
C GLN A 778 -20.14 29.00 27.43
N VAL A 779 -20.92 29.43 28.41
CA VAL A 779 -20.84 30.79 28.97
C VAL A 779 -20.04 30.84 30.27
N GLN A 780 -20.16 29.81 31.13
CA GLN A 780 -19.49 29.81 32.44
C GLN A 780 -18.06 29.30 32.28
N LYS A 781 -17.12 30.22 32.11
CA LYS A 781 -15.70 29.90 31.91
C LYS A 781 -15.00 29.34 33.15
N GLY A 782 -15.49 29.59 34.36
CA GLY A 782 -14.75 29.25 35.58
C GLY A 782 -13.35 29.88 35.57
N PHE A 783 -12.32 29.10 35.89
CA PHE A 783 -10.91 29.47 35.80
C PHE A 783 -10.22 28.99 34.51
N ASN A 784 -10.98 28.79 33.44
CA ASN A 784 -10.43 28.58 32.09
C ASN A 784 -10.09 29.93 31.45
N MET A 785 -8.81 30.25 31.38
CA MET A 785 -8.30 31.50 30.76
C MET A 785 -7.92 31.33 29.29
N ALA A 786 -8.09 30.13 28.72
CA ALA A 786 -7.71 29.84 27.36
C ALA A 786 -8.57 30.58 26.32
N ASN A 787 -7.93 31.03 25.24
CA ASN A 787 -8.56 31.79 24.16
C ASN A 787 -8.16 31.25 22.79
N SER A 788 -9.11 31.18 21.86
CA SER A 788 -8.83 30.75 20.49
C SER A 788 -7.82 31.68 19.81
N GLY A 789 -6.84 31.10 19.11
CA GLY A 789 -5.75 31.83 18.47
C GLY A 789 -4.61 32.26 19.40
N ALA A 790 -4.70 32.00 20.70
CA ALA A 790 -3.62 32.33 21.63
C ALA A 790 -2.33 31.58 21.30
N LYS A 791 -1.21 32.28 21.42
CA LYS A 791 0.16 31.77 21.28
C LYS A 791 0.85 31.77 22.63
N THR A 792 2.05 31.20 22.73
CA THR A 792 2.79 31.20 24.00
C THR A 792 3.00 32.58 24.61
N SER A 793 3.15 33.62 23.79
CA SER A 793 3.27 35.02 24.23
C SER A 793 2.08 35.52 25.05
N ASP A 794 0.92 34.89 24.94
CA ASP A 794 -0.30 35.27 25.68
C ASP A 794 -0.37 34.63 27.07
N LEU A 795 0.41 33.58 27.35
CA LEU A 795 0.37 32.86 28.63
C LEU A 795 0.62 33.75 29.86
N PRO A 796 1.57 34.72 29.87
CA PRO A 796 1.78 35.55 31.05
C PRO A 796 0.53 36.36 31.42
N THR A 797 -0.17 36.90 30.42
CA THR A 797 -1.43 37.62 30.60
C THR A 797 -2.54 36.69 31.11
N GLN A 798 -2.63 35.46 30.57
CA GLN A 798 -3.58 34.46 31.07
C GLN A 798 -3.28 34.09 32.54
N ALA A 799 -2.02 33.93 32.93
CA ALA A 799 -1.59 33.62 34.30
C ALA A 799 -1.93 34.75 35.27
N GLN A 800 -1.62 36.01 34.92
CA GLN A 800 -1.99 37.18 35.74
C GLN A 800 -3.50 37.31 35.91
N THR A 801 -4.25 37.09 34.83
CA THR A 801 -5.71 37.13 34.85
C THR A 801 -6.27 36.01 35.74
N LEU A 802 -5.71 34.81 35.67
CA LEU A 802 -6.07 33.70 36.54
C LEU A 802 -5.87 34.07 38.01
N ILE A 803 -4.69 34.58 38.38
CA ILE A 803 -4.37 34.98 39.76
C ILE A 803 -5.35 36.03 40.26
N LYS A 804 -5.59 37.10 39.48
CA LYS A 804 -6.55 38.15 39.82
C LYS A 804 -7.95 37.57 40.02
N THR A 805 -8.37 36.65 39.15
CA THR A 805 -9.70 36.02 39.22
C THR A 805 -9.82 35.11 40.44
N MET A 806 -8.79 34.34 40.78
CA MET A 806 -8.79 33.48 41.96
C MET A 806 -8.80 34.30 43.27
N ARG A 807 -7.99 35.36 43.37
CA ARG A 807 -7.98 36.27 44.55
C ARG A 807 -9.32 36.98 44.75
N GLY A 808 -10.02 37.29 43.67
CA GLY A 808 -11.35 37.91 43.72
C GLY A 808 -12.51 36.93 43.97
N SER A 809 -12.26 35.62 43.98
CA SER A 809 -13.30 34.62 44.15
C SER A 809 -13.64 34.43 45.63
N LYS A 810 -14.93 34.51 45.97
CA LYS A 810 -15.43 34.18 47.32
C LYS A 810 -15.49 32.68 47.57
N GLU A 811 -15.37 31.87 46.53
CA GLU A 811 -15.47 30.42 46.62
C GLU A 811 -14.10 29.76 46.87
N VAL A 812 -12.99 30.45 46.64
CA VAL A 812 -11.64 29.89 46.75
C VAL A 812 -10.91 30.51 47.92
N ASP A 813 -10.35 29.69 48.80
CA ASP A 813 -9.33 30.16 49.74
C ASP A 813 -7.98 30.22 48.99
N PHE A 814 -7.62 31.42 48.53
CA PHE A 814 -6.42 31.63 47.73
C PHE A 814 -5.14 31.19 48.44
N GLU A 815 -5.09 31.20 49.77
CA GLU A 815 -3.90 30.81 50.53
C GLU A 815 -3.90 29.32 50.88
N LYS A 816 -5.06 28.76 51.23
CA LYS A 816 -5.12 27.41 51.85
C LYS A 816 -5.56 26.28 50.90
N ASP A 817 -6.33 26.59 49.87
CA ASP A 817 -6.84 25.54 48.96
C ASP A 817 -5.73 24.99 48.06
N TRP A 818 -5.67 23.67 47.85
CA TRP A 818 -4.79 23.11 46.82
C TRP A 818 -5.36 23.33 45.43
N LYS A 819 -4.52 23.88 44.55
CA LYS A 819 -4.87 24.25 43.18
C LYS A 819 -4.13 23.35 42.18
N LEU A 820 -4.83 22.97 41.12
CA LEU A 820 -4.27 22.26 39.97
C LEU A 820 -4.46 23.12 38.71
N VAL A 821 -3.36 23.56 38.09
CA VAL A 821 -3.39 24.32 36.83
C VAL A 821 -2.89 23.43 35.70
N THR A 822 -3.64 23.33 34.60
CA THR A 822 -3.19 22.65 33.38
C THR A 822 -2.87 23.66 32.28
N ILE A 823 -1.68 23.56 31.68
CA ILE A 823 -1.20 24.43 30.59
C ILE A 823 -1.02 23.57 29.34
N PHE A 824 -1.68 23.97 28.25
CA PHE A 824 -1.48 23.40 26.91
C PHE A 824 -1.58 24.51 25.86
N ILE A 825 -0.48 24.75 25.15
CA ILE A 825 -0.36 25.80 24.14
C ILE A 825 0.81 25.48 23.19
N GLY A 826 0.86 26.14 22.03
CA GLY A 826 1.96 26.00 21.05
C GLY A 826 1.51 25.59 19.66
N GLY A 827 0.25 25.14 19.50
CA GLY A 827 -0.30 24.79 18.20
C GLY A 827 -0.32 25.98 17.24
N ASN A 828 -0.81 27.13 17.71
CA ASN A 828 -0.83 28.37 16.91
C ASN A 828 0.58 28.90 16.60
N ASP A 829 1.53 28.73 17.52
CA ASP A 829 2.93 29.10 17.30
C ASP A 829 3.52 28.30 16.12
N LEU A 830 3.32 26.98 16.08
CA LEU A 830 3.76 26.11 14.99
C LEU A 830 2.99 26.36 13.68
N CYS A 831 1.67 26.50 13.75
CA CYS A 831 0.80 26.77 12.60
C CYS A 831 1.13 28.07 11.85
N HIS A 832 1.76 29.03 12.54
CA HIS A 832 2.15 30.33 12.00
C HIS A 832 3.67 30.58 11.97
N PHE A 833 4.50 29.58 12.30
CA PHE A 833 5.95 29.75 12.40
C PHE A 833 6.57 30.33 11.12
N CYS A 834 6.15 29.84 9.95
CA CYS A 834 6.62 30.31 8.65
C CYS A 834 6.31 31.79 8.36
N THR A 835 5.41 32.42 9.11
CA THR A 835 5.05 33.84 8.96
C THR A 835 5.81 34.77 9.91
N ASP A 836 6.33 34.25 11.02
CA ASP A 836 7.04 35.03 12.05
C ASP A 836 8.04 34.16 12.84
N GLN A 837 9.09 33.73 12.14
CA GLN A 837 10.08 32.79 12.70
C GLN A 837 10.85 33.36 13.91
N ASN A 838 10.99 34.69 13.98
CA ASN A 838 11.73 35.37 15.04
C ASN A 838 10.94 35.32 16.36
N ASN A 839 9.67 35.78 16.33
CA ASN A 839 8.87 35.81 17.55
C ASN A 839 8.41 34.41 17.97
N LEU A 840 8.24 33.49 17.02
CA LEU A 840 7.81 32.11 17.23
C LEU A 840 9.00 31.13 17.28
N SER A 841 10.19 31.59 17.62
CA SER A 841 11.35 30.71 17.77
C SER A 841 11.20 29.75 18.97
N PRO A 842 11.83 28.55 18.96
CA PRO A 842 11.80 27.63 20.11
C PRO A 842 12.26 28.26 21.42
N LYS A 843 13.18 29.23 21.36
CA LYS A 843 13.65 29.98 22.53
C LYS A 843 12.58 30.92 23.07
N ASN A 844 11.87 31.65 22.22
CA ASN A 844 10.77 32.50 22.66
C ASN A 844 9.59 31.68 23.19
N TYR A 845 9.27 30.56 22.55
CA TYR A 845 8.29 29.59 23.04
C TYR A 845 8.59 29.17 24.49
N SER A 846 9.83 28.72 24.74
CA SER A 846 10.29 28.32 26.07
C SER A 846 10.32 29.49 27.06
N HIS A 847 10.79 30.66 26.61
CA HIS A 847 10.87 31.87 27.45
C HIS A 847 9.50 32.34 27.93
N ASN A 848 8.50 32.40 27.05
CA ASN A 848 7.15 32.82 27.40
C ASN A 848 6.48 31.87 28.39
N LEU A 849 6.71 30.56 28.23
CA LEU A 849 6.26 29.55 29.18
C LEU A 849 6.96 29.71 30.54
N MET A 850 8.28 29.92 30.54
CA MET A 850 9.05 30.22 31.76
C MET A 850 8.50 31.44 32.50
N LEU A 851 8.26 32.57 31.81
CA LEU A 851 7.69 33.77 32.43
C LEU A 851 6.36 33.50 33.13
N SER A 852 5.52 32.68 32.52
CA SER A 852 4.20 32.32 33.06
C SER A 852 4.31 31.42 34.28
N LEU A 853 5.20 30.43 34.23
CA LEU A 853 5.51 29.56 35.37
C LEU A 853 6.16 30.32 36.52
N ASP A 854 7.03 31.30 36.24
CA ASP A 854 7.63 32.18 37.25
C ASP A 854 6.56 33.03 37.97
N ILE A 855 5.59 33.58 37.22
CA ILE A 855 4.46 34.33 37.80
C ILE A 855 3.68 33.43 38.75
N LEU A 856 3.33 32.21 38.33
CA LEU A 856 2.61 31.24 39.16
C LEU A 856 3.42 30.82 40.38
N TYR A 857 4.71 30.49 40.19
CA TYR A 857 5.64 30.11 41.26
C TYR A 857 5.77 31.20 42.31
N LYS A 858 5.84 32.46 41.89
CA LYS A 858 5.98 33.60 42.81
C LYS A 858 4.70 33.90 43.58
N GLU A 859 3.54 33.83 42.93
CA GLU A 859 2.30 34.43 43.45
C GLU A 859 1.24 33.46 43.95
N VAL A 860 1.28 32.17 43.59
CA VAL A 860 0.22 31.21 43.91
C VAL A 860 0.74 30.15 44.89
N PRO A 861 0.27 30.15 46.15
CA PRO A 861 0.61 29.10 47.10
C PRO A 861 -0.17 27.82 46.80
N ARG A 862 0.36 26.68 47.24
CA ARG A 862 -0.28 25.36 47.16
C ARG A 862 -0.75 25.01 45.75
N LEU A 863 0.19 24.94 44.81
CA LEU A 863 -0.10 24.79 43.39
C LEU A 863 0.69 23.63 42.75
N LEU A 864 -0.05 22.69 42.16
CA LEU A 864 0.48 21.73 41.20
C LEU A 864 0.18 22.22 39.77
N VAL A 865 1.20 22.29 38.92
CA VAL A 865 1.07 22.68 37.51
C VAL A 865 1.34 21.48 36.60
N ASN A 866 0.34 21.09 35.81
CA ASN A 866 0.51 20.21 34.67
C ASN A 866 0.90 21.03 33.45
N VAL A 867 2.01 20.72 32.82
CA VAL A 867 2.36 21.25 31.49
C VAL A 867 2.30 20.12 30.50
N VAL A 868 1.41 20.21 29.52
CA VAL A 868 1.22 19.16 28.52
C VAL A 868 2.07 19.44 27.30
N GLU A 869 2.81 18.43 26.86
CA GLU A 869 3.70 18.55 25.71
C GLU A 869 2.91 18.73 24.41
N ILE A 870 3.45 19.52 23.47
CA ILE A 870 2.80 19.75 22.18
C ILE A 870 2.91 18.49 21.29
N LEU A 871 1.82 18.17 20.58
CA LEU A 871 1.80 17.06 19.63
C LEU A 871 2.73 17.28 18.43
N GLU A 872 3.02 16.21 17.71
CA GLU A 872 3.58 16.26 16.35
C GLU A 872 2.54 16.81 15.38
N ILE A 873 2.74 18.04 14.94
CA ILE A 873 1.72 18.83 14.24
C ILE A 873 1.55 18.46 12.77
N ASP A 874 2.58 17.87 12.15
CA ASP A 874 2.57 17.44 10.75
C ASP A 874 1.51 16.37 10.48
N LEU A 875 1.18 15.57 11.50
CA LEU A 875 0.09 14.60 11.48
C LEU A 875 -1.26 15.21 11.07
N LEU A 876 -1.49 16.51 11.33
CA LEU A 876 -2.74 17.18 10.92
C LEU A 876 -2.96 17.15 9.40
N LYS A 877 -1.88 17.08 8.61
CA LYS A 877 -1.92 17.00 7.15
C LYS A 877 -2.59 15.73 6.63
N THR A 878 -2.56 14.66 7.43
CA THR A 878 -3.16 13.36 7.08
C THR A 878 -4.69 13.37 7.21
N ILE A 879 -5.25 14.36 7.94
CA ILE A 879 -6.68 14.46 8.21
C ILE A 879 -7.35 15.16 7.03
N LYS A 880 -8.07 14.39 6.21
CA LYS A 880 -8.75 14.89 5.02
C LYS A 880 -10.22 14.48 5.03
N ARG A 881 -11.09 15.39 4.61
CA ARG A 881 -12.52 15.17 4.32
C ARG A 881 -12.90 16.03 3.13
N ASN A 882 -13.75 15.50 2.25
CA ASN A 882 -14.32 16.25 1.13
C ASN A 882 -15.43 17.21 1.59
N THR A 883 -15.12 18.11 2.52
CA THR A 883 -16.03 19.14 3.05
C THR A 883 -15.36 20.51 3.00
N LEU A 884 -16.15 21.56 2.80
CA LEU A 884 -15.67 22.94 2.71
C LEU A 884 -14.83 23.36 3.94
N GLY A 885 -15.25 22.93 5.14
CA GLY A 885 -14.53 23.22 6.39
C GLY A 885 -13.13 22.60 6.38
N CYS A 886 -13.00 21.34 5.99
CA CYS A 886 -11.74 20.62 5.97
C CYS A 886 -10.80 21.09 4.86
N SER A 887 -11.31 21.39 3.66
CA SER A 887 -10.47 21.77 2.52
C SER A 887 -9.99 23.22 2.56
N LEU A 888 -10.76 24.13 3.17
CA LEU A 888 -10.44 25.56 3.21
C LEU A 888 -10.02 26.08 4.60
N LEU A 889 -10.77 25.76 5.65
CA LEU A 889 -10.52 26.37 6.97
C LEU A 889 -9.23 25.81 7.59
N GLN A 890 -8.98 24.51 7.46
CA GLN A 890 -7.75 23.87 7.90
C GLN A 890 -6.49 24.57 7.34
N ARG A 891 -6.51 24.91 6.04
CA ARG A 891 -5.42 25.63 5.34
C ARG A 891 -5.22 27.05 5.86
N SER A 892 -6.30 27.72 6.24
CA SER A 892 -6.24 29.08 6.80
C SER A 892 -5.81 29.11 8.27
N SER A 893 -6.19 28.09 9.04
CA SER A 893 -5.88 28.00 10.48
C SER A 893 -4.48 27.47 10.74
N CYS A 894 -3.93 26.64 9.85
CA CYS A 894 -2.58 26.09 10.01
C CYS A 894 -1.77 26.09 8.70
N PRO A 895 -1.52 27.28 8.12
CA PRO A 895 -0.94 27.39 6.78
C PRO A 895 0.46 26.78 6.68
N CYS A 896 1.29 26.88 7.72
CA CYS A 896 2.67 26.38 7.67
C CYS A 896 2.77 24.85 7.65
N VAL A 897 1.72 24.13 8.05
CA VAL A 897 1.69 22.66 8.07
C VAL A 897 0.91 22.11 6.88
N ILE A 898 -0.25 22.70 6.59
CA ILE A 898 -1.20 22.13 5.64
C ILE A 898 -0.83 22.48 4.19
N ASN A 899 -0.34 23.69 3.93
CA ASN A 899 -0.10 24.18 2.56
C ASN A 899 1.15 23.61 1.86
N PRO A 900 2.30 23.37 2.53
CA PRO A 900 3.47 22.79 1.88
C PRO A 900 3.18 21.42 1.27
N SER A 901 3.93 20.94 0.28
CA SER A 901 3.74 19.57 -0.25
C SER A 901 4.26 18.51 0.72
N GLU A 902 3.89 17.24 0.52
CA GLU A 902 4.56 16.13 1.21
C GLU A 902 6.07 16.16 0.92
N ASN A 903 6.88 15.87 1.93
CA ASN A 903 8.36 15.87 1.87
C ASN A 903 8.99 17.19 1.40
N SER A 904 8.30 18.33 1.51
CA SER A 904 8.87 19.63 1.15
C SER A 904 9.86 20.12 2.21
N PRO A 905 10.88 20.91 1.85
CA PRO A 905 11.81 21.52 2.81
C PRO A 905 11.10 22.34 3.90
N GLU A 906 10.00 23.00 3.55
CA GLU A 906 9.19 23.78 4.48
C GLU A 906 8.51 22.90 5.52
N LEU A 907 7.95 21.75 5.11
CA LEU A 907 7.31 20.81 6.05
C LEU A 907 8.36 20.14 6.97
N GLU A 908 9.51 19.76 6.42
CA GLU A 908 10.62 19.19 7.21
C GLU A 908 11.17 20.20 8.23
N GLU A 909 11.24 21.49 7.86
CA GLU A 909 11.60 22.55 8.80
C GLU A 909 10.57 22.69 9.93
N ILE A 910 9.27 22.59 9.64
CA ILE A 910 8.23 22.61 10.67
C ILE A 910 8.34 21.41 11.61
N LYS A 911 8.54 20.20 11.11
CA LYS A 911 8.81 19.01 11.94
C LYS A 911 10.02 19.25 12.86
N ARG A 912 11.11 19.77 12.30
CA ARG A 912 12.34 20.10 13.05
C ARG A 912 12.08 21.13 14.14
N ILE A 913 11.25 22.16 13.88
CA ILE A 913 10.91 23.19 14.87
C ILE A 913 9.98 22.64 15.95
N ASN A 914 9.02 21.77 15.59
CA ASN A 914 8.16 21.07 16.54
C ASN A 914 8.97 20.24 17.54
N HIS A 915 9.96 19.47 17.07
CA HIS A 915 10.86 18.72 17.96
C HIS A 915 11.72 19.64 18.84
N LYS A 916 12.12 20.81 18.34
CA LYS A 916 12.83 21.80 19.17
C LYS A 916 11.93 22.38 20.26
N TYR A 917 10.65 22.63 20.00
CA TYR A 917 9.69 23.05 21.04
C TYR A 917 9.57 22.00 22.14
N GLN A 918 9.41 20.73 21.75
CA GLN A 918 9.36 19.56 22.64
C GLN A 918 10.65 19.41 23.47
N ALA A 919 11.82 19.63 22.87
CA ALA A 919 13.09 19.61 23.58
C ALA A 919 13.23 20.76 24.59
N GLU A 920 12.86 21.98 24.20
CA GLU A 920 12.98 23.17 25.06
C GLU A 920 12.03 23.10 26.26
N ILE A 921 10.79 22.62 26.09
CA ILE A 921 9.84 22.49 27.21
C ILE A 921 10.30 21.43 28.23
N ARG A 922 10.87 20.32 27.75
CA ARG A 922 11.48 19.30 28.61
C ARG A 922 12.66 19.84 29.38
N TYR A 923 13.55 20.55 28.68
CA TYR A 923 14.71 21.17 29.30
C TYR A 923 14.28 22.13 30.41
N LEU A 924 13.33 23.03 30.14
CA LEU A 924 12.79 23.98 31.10
C LEU A 924 12.22 23.31 32.36
N ILE A 925 11.45 22.23 32.21
CA ILE A 925 10.75 21.58 33.33
C ILE A 925 11.64 20.59 34.10
N SER A 926 12.60 19.96 33.43
CA SER A 926 13.51 18.99 34.06
C SER A 926 14.49 19.62 35.05
N GLY A 927 14.74 20.93 34.93
CA GLY A 927 15.60 21.70 35.82
C GLY A 927 15.09 21.76 37.28
N ASP A 928 15.83 22.46 38.12
CA ASP A 928 15.57 22.63 39.56
C ASP A 928 14.89 23.97 39.91
N ARG A 929 14.62 24.82 38.90
CA ARG A 929 14.07 26.17 39.04
C ARG A 929 12.83 26.26 39.93
N TYR A 930 11.99 25.23 39.92
CA TYR A 930 10.71 25.19 40.64
C TYR A 930 10.70 24.22 41.83
N ASP A 931 11.85 23.63 42.18
CA ASP A 931 11.97 22.65 43.27
C ASP A 931 12.20 23.32 44.65
N GLY A 932 12.25 24.66 44.71
CA GLY A 932 12.58 25.42 45.93
C GLY A 932 11.43 25.62 46.92
N LYS A 933 10.23 25.08 46.65
CA LYS A 933 9.04 25.21 47.50
C LYS A 933 8.37 23.86 47.71
N GLU A 934 8.05 23.54 48.96
CA GLU A 934 7.26 22.34 49.28
C GLU A 934 5.83 22.42 48.74
N ASP A 935 5.29 23.64 48.56
CA ASP A 935 3.90 23.83 48.16
C ASP A 935 3.71 24.11 46.66
N PHE A 936 4.74 23.88 45.84
CA PHE A 936 4.68 24.11 44.40
C PHE A 936 5.43 23.03 43.61
N ALA A 937 4.83 22.53 42.52
CA ALA A 937 5.53 21.69 41.57
C ALA A 937 5.04 21.90 40.14
N VAL A 938 5.95 21.75 39.16
CA VAL A 938 5.63 21.69 37.73
C VAL A 938 5.93 20.28 37.25
N VAL A 939 4.96 19.67 36.56
CA VAL A 939 5.08 18.30 36.04
C VAL A 939 4.74 18.30 34.56
N LEU A 940 5.69 17.83 33.74
CA LEU A 940 5.48 17.60 32.32
C LEU A 940 4.62 16.34 32.13
N GLN A 941 3.62 16.43 31.26
CA GLN A 941 2.74 15.33 30.86
C GLN A 941 2.96 15.04 29.36
N PRO A 942 3.83 14.06 29.01
CA PRO A 942 4.29 13.86 27.63
C PRO A 942 3.38 12.98 26.76
N PHE A 943 2.14 12.68 27.17
CA PHE A 943 1.26 11.75 26.45
C PHE A 943 0.89 12.15 25.00
N LEU A 944 1.33 13.30 24.50
CA LEU A 944 1.20 13.72 23.10
C LEU A 944 2.53 13.73 22.33
N HIS A 945 3.65 13.34 22.95
CA HIS A 945 4.95 13.42 22.30
C HIS A 945 5.03 12.55 21.04
N ASN A 946 4.70 11.27 21.16
CA ASN A 946 4.61 10.31 20.06
C ASN A 946 3.14 10.18 19.66
N SER A 947 2.60 11.25 19.10
CA SER A 947 1.20 11.28 18.67
C SER A 947 1.00 10.39 17.45
N PHE A 948 -0.20 9.83 17.31
CA PHE A 948 -0.64 9.21 16.07
C PHE A 948 -2.10 9.58 15.84
N ILE A 949 -2.49 9.73 14.58
CA ILE A 949 -3.90 9.92 14.25
C ILE A 949 -4.54 8.54 14.21
N PRO A 950 -5.62 8.29 14.96
CA PRO A 950 -6.34 7.03 14.91
C PRO A 950 -6.81 6.81 13.47
N GLN A 951 -6.78 5.58 12.97
CA GLN A 951 -7.14 5.30 11.59
C GLN A 951 -8.49 4.57 11.53
N ILE A 952 -9.34 4.94 10.56
CA ILE A 952 -10.44 4.08 10.14
C ILE A 952 -9.88 3.23 9.00
N GLY A 953 -9.85 1.92 9.21
CA GLY A 953 -9.23 1.03 8.22
C GLY A 953 -7.74 1.31 8.08
N LYS A 954 -7.22 1.29 6.86
CA LYS A 954 -5.78 1.29 6.60
C LYS A 954 -5.30 2.62 6.01
N GLY A 955 -4.61 3.42 6.82
CA GLY A 955 -3.96 4.66 6.40
C GLY A 955 -4.86 5.90 6.33
N GLU A 956 -6.19 5.76 6.48
CA GLU A 956 -7.11 6.90 6.54
C GLU A 956 -7.31 7.36 7.99
N ALA A 957 -7.08 8.64 8.25
CA ALA A 957 -7.33 9.24 9.55
C ALA A 957 -8.82 9.13 9.95
N ASP A 958 -9.10 8.63 11.15
CA ASP A 958 -10.40 8.70 11.81
C ASP A 958 -10.73 10.15 12.11
N SER A 959 -11.33 10.77 11.11
CA SER A 959 -11.73 12.17 11.16
C SER A 959 -12.78 12.45 12.25
N SER A 960 -13.42 11.44 12.86
CA SER A 960 -14.40 11.65 13.95
C SER A 960 -13.77 12.15 15.24
N PHE A 961 -12.44 12.06 15.39
CA PHE A 961 -11.70 12.74 16.46
C PHE A 961 -11.59 14.26 16.26
N PHE A 962 -11.90 14.75 15.06
CA PHE A 962 -11.80 16.17 14.69
C PHE A 962 -13.17 16.80 14.46
N SER A 963 -13.23 18.11 14.69
CA SER A 963 -14.37 18.95 14.38
C SER A 963 -14.58 19.08 12.86
N VAL A 964 -15.59 19.86 12.48
CA VAL A 964 -16.02 20.05 11.09
C VAL A 964 -14.97 20.74 10.20
N ASP A 965 -13.92 21.31 10.78
CA ASP A 965 -12.80 21.95 10.08
C ASP A 965 -11.56 21.05 9.93
N CYS A 966 -11.60 19.80 10.42
CA CYS A 966 -10.45 18.88 10.44
C CYS A 966 -9.21 19.43 11.15
N PHE A 967 -9.38 20.41 12.03
CA PHE A 967 -8.28 21.07 12.73
C PHE A 967 -8.53 21.06 14.24
N HIS A 968 -9.64 21.64 14.70
CA HIS A 968 -10.02 21.54 16.10
C HIS A 968 -10.44 20.12 16.44
N ILE A 969 -10.22 19.70 17.69
CA ILE A 969 -10.58 18.36 18.14
C ILE A 969 -12.04 18.28 18.61
N SER A 970 -12.66 17.13 18.44
CA SER A 970 -14.04 16.85 18.83
C SER A 970 -14.19 16.52 20.32
N GLU A 971 -15.43 16.50 20.84
CA GLU A 971 -15.74 16.03 22.20
C GLU A 971 -15.17 14.63 22.48
N ARG A 972 -15.12 13.75 21.46
CA ARG A 972 -14.50 12.42 21.55
C ARG A 972 -13.02 12.50 21.90
N ALA A 973 -12.25 13.30 21.15
CA ALA A 973 -10.82 13.47 21.38
C ALA A 973 -10.54 14.17 22.72
N HIS A 974 -11.40 15.12 23.10
CA HIS A 974 -11.36 15.74 24.42
C HIS A 974 -11.46 14.70 25.56
N ALA A 975 -12.37 13.74 25.45
CA ALA A 975 -12.50 12.67 26.45
C ALA A 975 -11.23 11.83 26.57
N GLU A 976 -10.65 11.40 25.45
CA GLU A 976 -9.41 10.61 25.45
C GLU A 976 -8.20 11.38 26.00
N MET A 977 -8.09 12.69 25.70
CA MET A 977 -7.04 13.54 26.28
C MET A 977 -7.19 13.71 27.80
N ALA A 978 -8.41 13.74 28.32
CA ALA A 978 -8.65 13.82 29.76
C ALA A 978 -8.22 12.55 30.49
N ILE A 979 -8.51 11.37 29.91
CA ILE A 979 -8.06 10.08 30.43
C ILE A 979 -6.53 10.01 30.42
N ALA A 980 -5.91 10.37 29.30
CA ALA A 980 -4.46 10.36 29.16
C ALA A 980 -3.79 11.28 30.20
N LEU A 981 -4.25 12.52 30.36
CA LEU A 981 -3.73 13.43 31.38
C LEU A 981 -3.82 12.84 32.79
N TRP A 982 -5.00 12.31 33.14
CA TRP A 982 -5.21 11.72 34.46
C TRP A 982 -4.28 10.54 34.72
N ASN A 983 -4.20 9.59 33.78
CA ASN A 983 -3.33 8.42 33.92
C ASN A 983 -1.86 8.84 34.03
N ASN A 984 -1.43 9.83 33.24
CA ASN A 984 -0.07 10.36 33.26
C ASN A 984 0.27 11.05 34.58
N MET A 985 -0.70 11.69 35.26
CA MET A 985 -0.53 12.21 36.62
C MET A 985 -0.29 11.09 37.67
N LEU A 986 -0.74 9.86 37.40
CA LEU A 986 -0.57 8.69 38.26
C LEU A 986 0.65 7.82 37.89
N GLU A 987 1.50 8.31 36.98
CA GLU A 987 2.74 7.64 36.60
C GLU A 987 3.97 8.40 37.13
N PRO A 988 5.00 7.70 37.66
CA PRO A 988 6.21 8.35 38.16
C PRO A 988 6.91 9.15 37.06
N VAL A 989 7.48 10.30 37.42
CA VAL A 989 8.32 11.12 36.52
C VAL A 989 9.49 10.27 36.04
N GLY A 990 9.70 10.22 34.73
CA GLY A 990 10.66 9.32 34.06
C GLY A 990 10.06 8.01 33.56
N GLY A 991 8.89 7.59 34.09
CA GLY A 991 8.12 6.42 33.64
C GLY A 991 6.76 6.78 33.02
N LYS A 992 6.52 8.07 32.72
CA LYS A 992 5.28 8.56 32.13
C LYS A 992 5.11 8.07 30.68
N GLN A 993 3.91 7.65 30.32
CA GLN A 993 3.55 7.31 28.95
C GLN A 993 3.67 8.55 28.04
N SER A 994 4.29 8.37 26.87
CA SER A 994 4.60 9.44 25.91
C SER A 994 3.67 9.49 24.69
N TYR A 995 2.59 8.72 24.69
CA TYR A 995 1.61 8.65 23.60
C TYR A 995 0.18 8.53 24.16
N ASN A 996 -0.82 8.86 23.35
CA ASN A 996 -2.22 8.75 23.71
C ASN A 996 -2.89 7.60 22.96
N ASN A 997 -3.57 6.70 23.67
CA ASN A 997 -4.40 5.69 23.04
C ASN A 997 -5.81 6.24 22.85
N PHE A 998 -6.18 6.59 21.63
CA PHE A 998 -7.48 7.17 21.30
C PHE A 998 -8.62 6.14 21.13
N THR A 999 -8.44 4.86 21.46
CA THR A 999 -9.50 3.84 21.33
C THR A 999 -10.64 4.10 22.32
N TYR A 1000 -11.92 4.19 21.93
CA TYR A 1000 -12.95 4.42 22.95
C TYR A 1000 -13.13 3.20 23.87
N ASP A 1001 -12.85 3.38 25.16
CA ASP A 1001 -13.09 2.39 26.22
C ASP A 1001 -13.38 3.12 27.55
N ARG A 1002 -14.53 2.81 28.15
CA ARG A 1002 -15.01 3.46 29.37
C ARG A 1002 -14.16 3.10 30.60
N SER A 1003 -13.42 2.00 30.58
CA SER A 1003 -12.70 1.45 31.73
C SER A 1003 -11.24 1.92 31.89
N LYS A 1004 -10.73 2.75 30.97
CA LYS A 1004 -9.31 3.15 30.89
C LYS A 1004 -8.76 3.99 32.05
N ILE A 1005 -9.62 4.54 32.90
CA ILE A 1005 -9.19 5.47 33.94
C ILE A 1005 -8.53 4.68 35.07
N ASN A 1006 -7.24 4.93 35.30
CA ASN A 1006 -6.49 4.28 36.37
C ASN A 1006 -6.88 4.82 37.75
N CYS A 1007 -6.80 3.95 38.75
CA CYS A 1007 -6.98 4.32 40.15
C CYS A 1007 -5.63 4.49 40.85
N PRO A 1008 -5.49 5.47 41.78
CA PRO A 1008 -4.34 5.52 42.68
C PRO A 1008 -4.22 4.21 43.49
N SER A 1009 -2.99 3.70 43.64
CA SER A 1009 -2.74 2.47 44.40
C SER A 1009 -2.58 2.76 45.90
N LYS A 1010 -2.56 1.71 46.73
CA LYS A 1010 -2.29 1.88 48.18
C LYS A 1010 -0.84 2.26 48.44
N GLU A 1011 0.06 1.73 47.62
CA GLU A 1011 1.51 1.93 47.67
C GLU A 1011 1.90 3.32 47.18
N HIS A 1012 1.18 3.83 46.18
CA HIS A 1012 1.39 5.16 45.60
C HIS A 1012 0.06 5.95 45.55
N PRO A 1013 -0.41 6.47 46.70
CA PRO A 1013 -1.70 7.18 46.77
C PRO A 1013 -1.63 8.63 46.30
N PHE A 1014 -0.43 9.14 46.00
CA PHE A 1014 -0.19 10.54 45.66
C PHE A 1014 -0.07 10.74 44.15
N ILE A 1015 -0.36 11.96 43.70
CA ILE A 1015 -0.05 12.41 42.34
C ILE A 1015 1.47 12.51 42.20
N PHE A 1016 2.01 11.97 41.12
CA PHE A 1016 3.45 11.92 40.93
C PHE A 1016 4.03 13.28 40.54
N THR A 1017 5.09 13.63 41.23
CA THR A 1017 5.95 14.81 41.06
C THR A 1017 7.40 14.32 40.96
N LYS A 1018 8.33 15.21 40.63
CA LYS A 1018 9.75 14.85 40.54
C LYS A 1018 10.28 14.21 41.83
N ILE A 1019 9.91 14.77 43.00
CA ILE A 1019 10.43 14.33 44.31
C ILE A 1019 9.90 12.96 44.72
N ASN A 1020 8.57 12.74 44.67
CA ASN A 1020 7.98 11.46 45.11
C ASN A 1020 8.11 10.32 44.08
N SER A 1021 8.75 10.56 42.93
CA SER A 1021 9.05 9.53 41.91
C SER A 1021 10.41 8.85 42.13
N LEU A 1022 11.30 9.42 42.95
CA LEU A 1022 12.61 8.86 43.28
C LEU A 1022 12.44 7.85 44.42
N GLN A 1023 12.60 6.55 44.15
CA GLN A 1023 12.40 5.49 45.16
C GLN A 1023 13.32 5.66 46.37
N SER A 1024 12.72 5.64 47.58
CA SER A 1024 13.41 5.40 48.85
C SER A 1024 13.75 3.90 48.98
N PRO A 1025 14.91 3.51 49.57
CA PRO A 1025 15.30 2.12 49.69
C PRO A 1025 14.39 1.34 50.65
N SER A 1026 14.02 0.13 50.25
CA SER A 1026 13.22 -0.82 51.03
C SER A 1026 13.90 -1.17 52.36
N VAL A 1027 13.26 -0.77 53.47
CA VAL A 1027 13.63 -1.20 54.83
C VAL A 1027 13.05 -2.60 55.07
N THR A 1028 13.90 -3.62 55.04
CA THR A 1028 13.55 -4.98 55.46
C THR A 1028 13.50 -5.02 56.99
N THR A 1029 12.30 -5.00 57.57
CA THR A 1029 12.10 -5.27 59.00
C THR A 1029 12.20 -6.78 59.25
N MET A 1030 13.22 -7.22 59.98
CA MET A 1030 13.32 -8.59 60.52
C MET A 1030 12.45 -8.73 61.78
N ALA A 1031 11.66 -9.81 61.86
CA ALA A 1031 11.21 -10.44 63.10
C ALA A 1031 10.67 -11.87 62.82
N PRO A 1032 10.73 -12.80 63.81
CA PRO A 1032 11.15 -14.18 63.59
C PRO A 1032 10.05 -15.26 63.57
N THR A 1033 10.46 -16.40 63.01
CA THR A 1033 9.85 -17.73 62.88
C THR A 1033 9.29 -18.39 64.16
N THR A 1034 8.20 -19.16 63.97
CA THR A 1034 7.88 -20.44 64.64
C THR A 1034 6.84 -21.14 63.74
N GLY A 1035 7.16 -22.20 62.99
CA GLY A 1035 7.17 -23.62 63.41
C GLY A 1035 5.73 -24.19 63.37
N THR A 1036 5.36 -25.30 62.73
CA THR A 1036 6.14 -26.49 62.31
C THR A 1036 5.25 -27.44 61.45
N THR A 1037 5.87 -28.10 60.45
CA THR A 1037 5.67 -29.50 59.94
C THR A 1037 4.29 -29.98 59.44
N THR A 1038 4.13 -30.66 58.29
CA THR A 1038 4.82 -31.91 57.84
C THR A 1038 4.44 -32.20 56.36
N THR A 1039 5.40 -32.30 55.42
CA THR A 1039 5.97 -33.50 54.74
C THR A 1039 5.09 -34.27 53.73
N THR A 1040 5.31 -34.10 52.41
CA THR A 1040 6.04 -35.04 51.48
C THR A 1040 5.85 -34.68 49.99
N THR A 1041 6.93 -34.86 49.23
CA THR A 1041 7.32 -34.47 47.84
C THR A 1041 7.34 -35.72 46.91
N PRO A 1042 7.85 -35.71 45.64
CA PRO A 1042 7.94 -34.69 44.55
C PRO A 1042 7.64 -35.23 43.11
N SER A 1043 7.30 -34.37 42.14
CA SER A 1043 8.09 -33.99 40.92
C SER A 1043 7.19 -34.15 39.67
N THR A 1044 7.21 -33.36 38.59
CA THR A 1044 8.25 -32.57 37.92
C THR A 1044 7.60 -31.44 37.08
N SER A 1045 8.09 -30.20 37.19
CA SER A 1045 7.95 -29.18 36.15
C SER A 1045 9.26 -28.39 36.05
N SER A 1046 9.76 -28.29 34.81
CA SER A 1046 11.06 -27.76 34.39
C SER A 1046 11.30 -26.27 34.73
N PRO A 1047 12.58 -25.83 34.78
CA PRO A 1047 12.98 -24.59 35.42
C PRO A 1047 12.86 -23.36 34.50
N VAL A 1048 12.29 -22.29 35.04
CA VAL A 1048 12.43 -20.93 34.49
C VAL A 1048 13.84 -20.41 34.83
N PRO A 1049 14.60 -19.87 33.87
CA PRO A 1049 15.96 -19.41 34.11
C PRO A 1049 15.97 -18.15 34.99
N LYS A 1050 16.75 -18.20 36.08
CA LYS A 1050 17.08 -17.02 36.88
C LYS A 1050 17.88 -16.05 36.02
N CYS A 1051 17.43 -14.79 35.93
CA CYS A 1051 18.25 -13.71 35.40
C CYS A 1051 19.55 -13.61 36.21
N PRO A 1052 20.74 -13.51 35.57
CA PRO A 1052 21.98 -13.30 36.28
C PRO A 1052 22.00 -11.87 36.86
N SER A 1053 22.64 -11.73 38.01
CA SER A 1053 22.96 -10.45 38.64
C SER A 1053 23.58 -9.48 37.63
N SER A 1054 23.09 -8.24 37.61
CA SER A 1054 23.57 -7.14 36.77
C SER A 1054 25.09 -7.12 36.69
N MET A 1055 25.63 -7.27 35.48
CA MET A 1055 27.06 -7.04 35.26
C MET A 1055 27.39 -5.59 35.61
N PRO A 1056 28.43 -5.34 36.43
CA PRO A 1056 28.92 -3.99 36.68
C PRO A 1056 29.24 -3.31 35.35
N VAL A 1057 28.83 -2.05 35.20
CA VAL A 1057 28.98 -1.23 33.98
C VAL A 1057 30.42 -1.18 33.44
N TRP A 1058 31.43 -1.45 34.28
CA TRP A 1058 32.82 -1.50 33.85
C TRP A 1058 33.16 -2.73 32.99
N VAL A 1059 32.42 -3.84 33.09
CA VAL A 1059 32.73 -5.07 32.34
C VAL A 1059 32.53 -4.91 30.83
N PRO A 1060 31.39 -4.38 30.32
CA PRO A 1060 31.23 -4.09 28.89
C PRO A 1060 32.25 -3.06 28.38
N VAL A 1061 32.61 -2.07 29.22
CA VAL A 1061 33.58 -1.03 28.87
C VAL A 1061 34.99 -1.60 28.72
N VAL A 1062 35.42 -2.48 29.63
CA VAL A 1062 36.71 -3.17 29.55
C VAL A 1062 36.74 -4.14 28.37
N VAL A 1063 35.67 -4.91 28.14
CA VAL A 1063 35.58 -5.81 26.97
C VAL A 1063 35.60 -5.01 25.66
N GLY A 1064 34.89 -3.89 25.59
CA GLY A 1064 34.89 -3.00 24.42
C GLY A 1064 36.26 -2.38 24.15
N THR A 1065 36.95 -1.89 25.18
CA THR A 1065 38.30 -1.31 25.03
C THR A 1065 39.35 -2.36 24.68
N VAL A 1066 39.31 -3.54 25.29
CA VAL A 1066 40.22 -4.65 24.94
C VAL A 1066 39.97 -5.13 23.51
N SER A 1067 38.70 -5.24 23.09
CA SER A 1067 38.34 -5.65 21.72
C SER A 1067 38.76 -4.60 20.68
N LEU A 1068 38.62 -3.31 21.00
CA LEU A 1068 39.09 -2.22 20.15
C LEU A 1068 40.62 -2.24 20.01
N LEU A 1069 41.34 -2.42 21.12
CA LEU A 1069 42.80 -2.53 21.10
C LEU A 1069 43.27 -3.76 20.33
N ALA A 1070 42.60 -4.90 20.50
CA ALA A 1070 42.88 -6.10 19.71
C ALA A 1070 42.61 -5.87 18.21
N GLY A 1071 41.51 -5.21 17.86
CA GLY A 1071 41.18 -4.84 16.48
C GLY A 1071 42.20 -3.89 15.84
N ILE A 1072 42.70 -2.93 16.61
CA ILE A 1072 43.77 -2.02 16.17
C ILE A 1072 45.08 -2.79 15.98
N ILE A 1073 45.45 -3.68 16.89
CA ILE A 1073 46.67 -4.50 16.79
C ILE A 1073 46.59 -5.44 15.57
N ILE A 1074 45.45 -6.10 15.34
CA ILE A 1074 45.24 -6.98 14.18
C ILE A 1074 45.26 -6.15 12.89
N SER A 1075 44.63 -4.99 12.85
CA SER A 1075 44.67 -4.08 11.69
C SER A 1075 46.08 -3.60 11.41
N TRP A 1076 46.85 -3.27 12.44
CA TRP A 1076 48.25 -2.86 12.30
C TRP A 1076 49.14 -4.02 11.83
N LEU A 1077 48.97 -5.23 12.37
CA LEU A 1077 49.70 -6.42 11.94
C LEU A 1077 49.38 -6.80 10.49
N THR A 1078 48.11 -6.73 10.09
CA THR A 1078 47.69 -7.04 8.71
C THR A 1078 48.20 -6.01 7.71
N LEU A 1079 48.15 -4.72 8.04
CA LEU A 1079 48.73 -3.65 7.23
C LEU A 1079 50.26 -3.77 7.15
N SER A 1080 50.92 -4.06 8.27
CA SER A 1080 52.38 -4.22 8.33
C SER A 1080 52.84 -5.49 7.57
N CYS A 1081 52.08 -6.59 7.63
CA CYS A 1081 52.30 -7.79 6.80
C CYS A 1081 52.05 -7.52 5.31
N LYS A 1082 51.02 -6.76 4.94
CA LYS A 1082 50.79 -6.32 3.55
C LYS A 1082 51.93 -5.44 3.04
N GLN A 1083 52.41 -4.52 3.87
CA GLN A 1083 53.51 -3.63 3.52
C GLN A 1083 54.85 -4.38 3.40
N ARG A 1084 55.12 -5.35 4.30
CA ARG A 1084 56.28 -6.27 4.17
C ARG A 1084 56.19 -7.18 2.96
N ARG A 1085 54.99 -7.68 2.61
CA ARG A 1085 54.80 -8.44 1.35
C ARG A 1085 55.09 -7.56 0.14
N LYS A 1086 54.57 -6.34 0.10
CA LYS A 1086 54.81 -5.39 -0.99
C LYS A 1086 56.30 -5.05 -1.14
N TYR A 1087 57.00 -4.83 -0.01
CA TYR A 1087 58.44 -4.58 0.01
C TYR A 1087 59.28 -5.80 -0.41
N LYS A 1088 58.79 -7.03 -0.16
CA LYS A 1088 59.47 -8.27 -0.58
C LYS A 1088 59.27 -8.55 -2.07
N THR A 1089 58.08 -8.28 -2.60
CA THR A 1089 57.77 -8.41 -4.04
C THR A 1089 58.51 -7.36 -4.88
N GLU A 1090 58.70 -6.15 -4.37
CA GLU A 1090 59.53 -5.12 -5.04
C GLU A 1090 61.04 -5.46 -4.99
N LYS A 1091 61.50 -6.19 -3.98
CA LYS A 1091 62.92 -6.61 -3.88
C LYS A 1091 63.24 -7.84 -4.73
N GLU A 1092 62.33 -8.82 -4.80
CA GLU A 1092 62.46 -10.01 -5.67
C GLU A 1092 62.32 -9.66 -7.17
N GLY A 1093 61.57 -8.59 -7.50
CA GLY A 1093 61.49 -8.07 -8.87
C GLY A 1093 62.73 -7.31 -9.37
N VAL A 1094 63.60 -6.87 -8.46
CA VAL A 1094 64.84 -6.11 -8.78
C VAL A 1094 66.08 -7.02 -8.83
N GLU A 1095 66.04 -8.24 -8.25
CA GLU A 1095 67.16 -9.19 -8.28
C GLU A 1095 67.12 -10.23 -9.43
N MET A 1096 66.05 -10.30 -10.25
CA MET A 1096 65.93 -11.27 -11.37
C MET A 1096 66.03 -10.67 -12.79
N ARG A 1097 66.64 -9.50 -12.96
CA ARG A 1097 67.20 -9.04 -14.25
C ARG A 1097 68.70 -8.85 -14.13
N GLY A 1098 69.41 -9.97 -14.02
CA GLY A 1098 70.85 -9.98 -13.76
C GLY A 1098 71.58 -11.27 -14.15
N SER A 1099 71.17 -11.96 -15.21
CA SER A 1099 72.04 -12.95 -15.88
C SER A 1099 71.55 -13.24 -17.30
N LYS A 1100 72.37 -12.80 -18.26
CA LYS A 1100 72.32 -13.10 -19.70
C LYS A 1100 72.52 -14.59 -19.96
N PHE A 1101 71.85 -15.15 -20.97
CA PHE A 1101 72.45 -15.58 -22.24
C PHE A 1101 71.36 -15.87 -23.28
#